data_AF-A0A3C0XNL4-F1
#
_entry.id   AF-A0A3C0XNL4-F1
#
_cell.length_a   1.000
_cell.length_b   1.000
_cell.length_c   1.000
_cell.angle_alpha   90.00
_cell.angle_beta   90.00
_cell.angle_gamma   90.00
#
_symmetry.space_group_name_H-M   'P 1'
#
loop_
_entity.id
_entity.type
_entity.pdbx_description
1 polymer ?
#
loop_
_entity_poly.entity_id
_entity_poly.type
_entity_poly.pdbx_seq_one_letter_code
_entity_poly.pdbx_strand_id
1 'polypeptide(L)'
;MSPVHLNWRCESREQVNRAAPVRMLCPVLVGREPELASLEAILAEVVTKRGRVALLGGEAGIGKSRVLDAFLSRARASGARTLLGHCSQAEDRRPFGPFIDLLRGVRDLPPIMRTESDLAIADPDARYRALRSFGSVFGDLAKREPLVVAIDDLHWADEATLDLFAYLARALRERQVLLVGAYRTDELNRLHPLRGALAALAQARLADSVILRPLTLTDTREMVRTTLGLATSAPKDLAAALHERCEGNPFFVEELLKALAETGNLVWRDGTWQYVGRPADMVVPASVRDIVQQRLDLLANETRVALRVAAVIGISFDFPLLQRLTAATDHELTNALRAAVAAQLVEEVSEGTDRFRFRHALTRETVLADLLGRERRELHREVAAALEARPGPEIEPEELAYHFDEAGEREPAFRYHVLASAHADKLFAFSNARKHLERAVELASTDIDLAGLQLRFSRAALLAGDARGSLRAAEDAKGRYEKRGDPRGIALALCEISDADWYLGQADEARRVAEESVRVLESLGTPCELGDAYRRMAQLALFDDDARTDWAERTIEAARRCGQPATEVVGLICLGGALGRQGRAEAFEHLHAALRLALELDTPDLVFRARLFLIDVDVRQGASPIARRAVYEEMVDYAKKHAFSTDQLLTLEVEEAIALGDFDEALRLAGQITPDSVYGADSQLRVALIHVARSGPEKASEVDALRRRLLNAPMLWRTFATTTAQVFLLADQPREALAHAELAKEHLRAGSQRFALDVAVICAIESARRLGDDAALESWIALALKAGVAVETLVRRARRAYAGAEHARREGDLGRALALSAASVEALDHSQWPFIETVARLRHADLLLERDDQDDRALAGAELARVVAFWRRAGAPWYLGRLRDWARERRLRMPPAPTPAVRSTRALTPREREVAALVTEGLTNQQIAERLVIGERTVESHVERIMDKLSRHSRAEIAAWMSAAARR
;
A
#
# COMPACT_ATOMS: atom_id res chain seq x y z
N MET A 1 21.68 40.30 28.14
CA MET A 1 21.46 39.71 26.79
C MET A 1 22.48 38.61 26.61
N SER A 2 22.01 37.38 26.77
CA SER A 2 22.76 36.13 26.62
C SER A 2 22.57 35.56 25.23
N PRO A 3 23.56 34.86 24.67
CA PRO A 3 23.33 33.75 23.76
C PRO A 3 23.66 32.44 24.50
N VAL A 4 22.62 31.64 24.74
CA VAL A 4 22.75 30.29 25.31
C VAL A 4 23.22 29.35 24.20
N HIS A 5 24.45 28.86 24.32
CA HIS A 5 24.97 27.74 23.53
C HIS A 5 24.39 26.42 24.07
N LEU A 6 23.60 25.72 23.26
CA LEU A 6 23.22 24.32 23.51
C LEU A 6 24.26 23.40 22.85
N ASN A 7 25.18 22.89 23.68
CA ASN A 7 26.07 21.78 23.35
C ASN A 7 25.29 20.46 23.48
N TRP A 8 25.13 19.72 22.39
CA TRP A 8 24.85 18.27 22.44
C TRP A 8 26.14 17.54 22.14
N ARG A 9 26.86 17.15 23.20
CA ARG A 9 27.97 16.18 23.09
C ARG A 9 27.39 14.78 23.04
N CYS A 10 27.82 14.05 22.02
CA CYS A 10 27.65 12.62 21.88
C CYS A 10 28.56 11.92 22.89
N GLU A 11 28.00 11.39 23.98
CA GLU A 11 28.74 10.59 24.98
C GLU A 11 28.30 9.11 24.92
N SER A 12 29.27 8.26 24.60
CA SER A 12 29.45 6.83 24.92
C SER A 12 28.30 5.81 24.73
N ARG A 13 28.62 4.83 23.89
CA ARG A 13 27.83 3.71 23.34
C ARG A 13 27.64 2.48 24.26
N GLU A 14 27.78 2.60 25.59
CA GLU A 14 27.83 1.41 26.48
C GLU A 14 27.07 1.52 27.81
N GLN A 15 26.17 2.51 28.00
CA GLN A 15 25.46 2.71 29.28
C GLN A 15 23.93 2.72 29.22
N VAL A 16 23.29 2.18 28.19
CA VAL A 16 21.83 1.97 28.18
C VAL A 16 21.48 0.63 28.82
N ASN A 17 21.81 0.46 30.10
CA ASN A 17 21.29 -0.66 30.88
C ASN A 17 21.13 -0.36 32.39
N ARG A 18 20.75 0.88 32.72
CA ARG A 18 20.19 1.21 34.04
C ARG A 18 18.98 2.14 33.92
N ALA A 19 17.85 1.59 34.34
CA ALA A 19 16.50 2.14 34.46
C ALA A 19 16.40 3.65 34.73
N ALA A 20 15.95 4.38 33.71
CA ALA A 20 15.02 5.50 33.85
C ALA A 20 13.78 5.14 33.02
N PRO A 21 12.54 5.46 33.46
CA PRO A 21 11.34 5.12 32.71
C PRO A 21 11.37 5.83 31.35
N VAL A 22 11.48 5.05 30.27
CA VAL A 22 11.44 5.57 28.90
C VAL A 22 10.02 6.04 28.62
N ARG A 23 9.82 7.35 28.45
CA ARG A 23 8.51 7.93 28.17
C ARG A 23 8.20 7.76 26.68
N MET A 24 7.61 6.61 26.31
CA MET A 24 7.18 6.29 24.94
C MET A 24 5.82 6.90 24.60
N LEU A 25 5.74 8.22 24.59
CA LEU A 25 4.52 8.94 24.18
C LEU A 25 4.75 9.59 22.82
N CYS A 26 3.79 9.44 21.92
CA CYS A 26 3.85 10.11 20.62
C CYS A 26 3.76 11.63 20.85
N PRO A 27 4.73 12.44 20.39
CA PRO A 27 4.75 13.88 20.66
C PRO A 27 3.80 14.69 19.78
N VAL A 28 3.26 14.08 18.73
CA VAL A 28 2.41 14.74 17.73
C VAL A 28 1.06 14.03 17.61
N LEU A 29 0.06 14.72 17.06
CA LEU A 29 -1.22 14.11 16.72
C LEU A 29 -1.10 13.49 15.33
N VAL A 30 -1.41 12.20 15.20
CA VAL A 30 -1.26 11.43 13.95
C VAL A 30 -2.62 10.94 13.46
N GLY A 31 -2.92 11.13 12.18
CA GLY A 31 -4.11 10.56 11.52
C GLY A 31 -5.44 11.16 12.01
N ARG A 32 -5.47 12.41 12.49
CA ARG A 32 -6.69 13.05 13.07
C ARG A 32 -7.18 14.27 12.32
N GLU A 33 -6.56 14.57 11.18
CA GLU A 33 -6.86 15.72 10.33
C GLU A 33 -8.31 15.73 9.80
N PRO A 34 -8.93 14.60 9.40
CA PRO A 34 -10.34 14.59 8.99
C PRO A 34 -11.31 14.97 10.11
N GLU A 35 -11.07 14.44 11.31
CA GLU A 35 -11.92 14.70 12.48
C GLU A 35 -11.74 16.13 13.00
N LEU A 36 -10.50 16.64 13.00
CA LEU A 36 -10.21 18.05 13.28
C LEU A 36 -10.85 18.99 12.26
N ALA A 37 -10.73 18.70 10.96
CA ALA A 37 -11.35 19.49 9.91
C ALA A 37 -12.88 19.51 10.03
N SER A 38 -13.48 18.41 10.50
CA SER A 38 -14.93 18.34 10.76
C SER A 38 -15.34 19.27 11.91
N LEU A 39 -14.62 19.25 13.03
CA LEU A 39 -14.85 20.17 14.15
C LEU A 39 -14.62 21.63 13.75
N GLU A 40 -13.59 21.90 12.96
CA GLU A 40 -13.28 23.24 12.42
C GLU A 40 -14.36 23.74 11.45
N ALA A 41 -14.92 22.86 10.60
CA ALA A 41 -16.03 23.19 9.71
C ALA A 41 -17.29 23.56 10.51
N ILE A 42 -17.60 22.79 11.55
CA ILE A 42 -18.72 23.11 12.47
C ILE A 42 -18.49 24.48 13.14
N LEU A 43 -17.26 24.76 13.60
CA LEU A 43 -16.91 26.05 14.19
C LEU A 43 -17.05 27.21 13.18
N ALA A 44 -16.65 27.01 11.92
CA ALA A 44 -16.79 28.03 10.87
C ALA A 44 -18.27 28.43 10.64
N GLU A 45 -19.19 27.47 10.74
CA GLU A 45 -20.63 27.76 10.68
C GLU A 45 -21.11 28.58 11.88
N VAL A 46 -20.54 28.36 13.07
CA VAL A 46 -20.85 29.14 14.27
C VAL A 46 -20.47 30.61 14.11
N VAL A 47 -19.35 30.91 13.44
CA VAL A 47 -18.93 32.29 13.13
C VAL A 47 -20.01 33.04 12.33
N THR A 48 -20.77 32.34 11.49
CA THR A 48 -21.89 32.92 10.71
C THR A 48 -23.21 33.09 11.50
N LYS A 49 -23.16 33.09 12.85
CA LYS A 49 -24.27 33.32 13.81
C LYS A 49 -25.27 32.17 13.99
N ARG A 50 -24.87 30.92 13.84
CA ARG A 50 -25.70 29.75 14.20
C ARG A 50 -25.00 28.89 15.24
N GLY A 51 -25.59 28.73 16.42
CA GLY A 51 -25.07 27.84 17.45
C GLY A 51 -25.13 26.38 17.01
N ARG A 52 -24.12 25.61 17.40
CA ARG A 52 -23.98 24.20 17.03
C ARG A 52 -23.58 23.34 18.22
N VAL A 53 -23.87 22.04 18.11
CA VAL A 53 -23.38 21.02 19.03
C VAL A 53 -22.56 20.01 18.25
N ALA A 54 -21.36 19.69 18.74
CA ALA A 54 -20.53 18.61 18.21
C ALA A 54 -20.37 17.52 19.27
N LEU A 55 -20.59 16.26 18.88
CA LEU A 55 -20.44 15.10 19.75
C LEU A 55 -19.22 14.31 19.29
N LEU A 56 -18.16 14.30 20.11
CA LEU A 56 -16.91 13.60 19.82
C LEU A 56 -16.92 12.21 20.47
N GLY A 57 -17.33 11.20 19.70
CA GLY A 57 -17.42 9.82 20.17
C GLY A 57 -16.17 9.00 19.82
N GLY A 58 -15.82 8.05 20.67
CA GLY A 58 -14.81 7.04 20.36
C GLY A 58 -14.40 6.20 21.57
N GLU A 59 -13.74 5.07 21.33
CA GLU A 59 -13.39 4.09 22.37
C GLU A 59 -12.33 4.60 23.38
N ALA A 60 -12.12 3.86 24.46
CA ALA A 60 -10.99 4.06 25.37
C ALA A 60 -9.67 4.22 24.62
N GLY A 61 -8.83 5.17 25.03
CA GLY A 61 -7.47 5.29 24.49
C GLY A 61 -7.36 5.74 23.01
N ILE A 62 -8.49 5.91 22.29
CA ILE A 62 -8.49 6.30 20.87
C ILE A 62 -7.95 7.72 20.60
N GLY A 63 -7.76 8.53 21.64
CA GLY A 63 -7.19 9.88 21.56
C GLY A 63 -8.19 11.04 21.59
N LYS A 64 -9.41 10.85 22.12
CA LYS A 64 -10.45 11.90 22.23
C LYS A 64 -9.94 13.20 22.86
N SER A 65 -9.34 13.12 24.05
CA SER A 65 -8.84 14.30 24.76
C SER A 65 -7.73 15.01 23.99
N ARG A 66 -6.81 14.26 23.34
CA ARG A 66 -5.77 14.86 22.48
C ARG A 66 -6.34 15.59 21.26
N VAL A 67 -7.38 15.03 20.62
CA VAL A 67 -8.07 15.70 19.50
C VAL A 67 -8.81 16.95 19.99
N LEU A 68 -9.48 16.84 21.14
CA LEU A 68 -10.19 17.96 21.75
C LEU A 68 -9.22 19.11 22.09
N ASP A 69 -8.08 18.81 22.72
CA ASP A 69 -7.04 19.80 23.04
C ASP A 69 -6.46 20.47 21.79
N ALA A 70 -6.17 19.69 20.75
CA ALA A 70 -5.68 20.21 19.48
C ALA A 70 -6.72 21.13 18.82
N PHE A 71 -7.99 20.72 18.80
CA PHE A 71 -9.09 21.52 18.27
C PHE A 71 -9.25 22.83 19.05
N LEU A 72 -9.31 22.79 20.38
CA LEU A 72 -9.43 24.00 21.21
C LEU A 72 -8.24 24.94 21.00
N SER A 73 -7.04 24.41 20.83
CA SER A 73 -5.85 25.23 20.52
C SER A 73 -5.96 25.94 19.16
N ARG A 74 -6.44 25.25 18.12
CA ARG A 74 -6.69 25.83 16.79
C ARG A 74 -7.87 26.83 16.80
N ALA A 75 -8.91 26.57 17.57
CA ALA A 75 -10.04 27.46 17.77
C ALA A 75 -9.60 28.80 18.41
N ARG A 76 -8.75 28.75 19.44
CA ARG A 76 -8.13 29.96 20.05
C ARG A 76 -7.31 30.74 19.05
N ALA A 77 -6.48 30.06 18.26
CA ALA A 77 -5.67 30.70 17.21
C ALA A 77 -6.53 31.38 16.13
N SER A 78 -7.76 30.88 15.93
CA SER A 78 -8.74 31.44 15.00
C SER A 78 -9.63 32.53 15.61
N GLY A 79 -9.34 32.96 16.84
CA GLY A 79 -10.04 34.05 17.53
C GLY A 79 -11.30 33.63 18.30
N ALA A 80 -11.52 32.34 18.53
CA ALA A 80 -12.61 31.87 19.39
C ALA A 80 -12.17 31.79 20.85
N ARG A 81 -13.06 32.13 21.78
CA ARG A 81 -12.88 31.82 23.20
C ARG A 81 -13.22 30.37 23.47
N THR A 82 -12.42 29.68 24.25
CA THR A 82 -12.65 28.26 24.57
C THR A 82 -12.75 28.04 26.07
N LEU A 83 -13.67 27.19 26.50
CA LEU A 83 -13.83 26.73 27.88
C LEU A 83 -13.84 25.19 27.86
N LEU A 84 -13.06 24.53 28.72
CA LEU A 84 -12.95 23.05 28.80
C LEU A 84 -13.22 22.56 30.22
N GLY A 85 -14.19 21.66 30.36
CA GLY A 85 -14.60 21.06 31.63
C GLY A 85 -14.46 19.54 31.56
N HIS A 86 -14.22 18.89 32.69
CA HIS A 86 -13.97 17.46 32.75
C HIS A 86 -14.98 16.79 33.68
N CYS A 87 -15.50 15.64 33.27
CA CYS A 87 -16.24 14.74 34.14
C CYS A 87 -15.29 13.67 34.71
N SER A 88 -15.43 13.30 35.98
CA SER A 88 -14.61 12.25 36.60
C SER A 88 -15.48 11.23 37.35
N GLN A 89 -14.99 9.99 37.46
CA GLN A 89 -15.68 8.91 38.17
C GLN A 89 -15.55 9.01 39.71
N ALA A 90 -14.51 9.71 40.21
CA ALA A 90 -14.11 9.72 41.62
C ALA A 90 -14.70 10.88 42.45
N GLU A 91 -15.22 11.93 41.81
CA GLU A 91 -15.91 13.01 42.50
C GLU A 91 -17.39 12.66 42.66
N ASP A 92 -17.92 12.75 43.89
CA ASP A 92 -19.37 12.65 44.15
C ASP A 92 -20.09 13.54 43.13
N ARG A 93 -20.97 12.96 42.32
CA ARG A 93 -21.69 13.53 41.17
C ARG A 93 -22.26 14.93 41.46
N ARG A 94 -21.40 15.96 41.40
CA ARG A 94 -21.75 17.36 41.67
C ARG A 94 -22.58 17.85 40.50
N PRO A 95 -23.87 18.13 40.70
CA PRO A 95 -24.73 18.58 39.62
C PRO A 95 -24.19 19.86 38.99
N PHE A 96 -24.14 19.89 37.66
CA PHE A 96 -23.54 20.97 36.87
C PHE A 96 -22.04 21.20 37.10
N GLY A 97 -21.35 20.35 37.87
CA GLY A 97 -19.96 20.52 38.29
C GLY A 97 -19.01 20.91 37.16
N PRO A 98 -18.97 20.15 36.04
CA PRO A 98 -18.12 20.49 34.90
C PRO A 98 -18.35 21.90 34.37
N PHE A 99 -19.61 22.37 34.32
CA PHE A 99 -19.95 23.72 33.84
C PHE A 99 -19.67 24.82 34.86
N ILE A 100 -19.74 24.53 36.15
CA ILE A 100 -19.33 25.46 37.21
C ILE A 100 -17.81 25.67 37.14
N ASP A 101 -17.05 24.59 36.98
CA ASP A 101 -15.60 24.62 36.86
C ASP A 101 -15.13 25.47 35.66
N LEU A 102 -15.85 25.39 34.52
CA LEU A 102 -15.61 26.25 33.35
C LEU A 102 -15.66 27.74 33.67
N LEU A 103 -16.55 28.14 34.57
CA LEU A 103 -16.86 29.54 34.83
C LEU A 103 -15.94 30.15 35.90
N ARG A 104 -15.21 29.36 36.68
CA ARG A 104 -14.30 29.85 37.75
C ARG A 104 -13.23 30.84 37.25
N GLY A 105 -12.88 30.81 35.96
CA GLY A 105 -11.94 31.75 35.33
C GLY A 105 -12.56 32.99 34.65
N VAL A 106 -13.89 33.16 34.71
CA VAL A 106 -14.62 34.23 34.00
C VAL A 106 -14.89 35.41 34.93
N ARG A 107 -14.44 36.62 34.55
CA ARG A 107 -14.74 37.88 35.28
C ARG A 107 -16.18 38.34 34.97
N ASP A 108 -16.81 39.05 35.93
CA ASP A 108 -18.15 39.63 35.82
C ASP A 108 -19.34 38.64 35.69
N LEU A 109 -19.24 37.47 36.34
CA LEU A 109 -20.38 36.54 36.42
C LEU A 109 -21.53 37.13 37.25
N PRO A 110 -22.80 36.84 36.88
CA PRO A 110 -23.98 37.20 37.69
C PRO A 110 -23.87 36.63 39.11
N PRO A 111 -24.41 37.31 40.15
CA PRO A 111 -24.30 36.88 41.55
C PRO A 111 -24.77 35.44 41.81
N ILE A 112 -25.79 34.98 41.08
CA ILE A 112 -26.38 33.63 41.19
C ILE A 112 -25.42 32.48 40.80
N MET A 113 -24.29 32.81 40.16
CA MET A 113 -23.25 31.86 39.71
C MET A 113 -22.01 31.88 40.61
N ARG A 114 -22.04 32.58 41.75
CA ARG A 114 -20.88 32.78 42.64
C ARG A 114 -20.82 31.81 43.82
N THR A 115 -21.93 31.11 44.13
CA THR A 115 -22.09 30.27 45.33
C THR A 115 -22.82 28.98 44.97
N GLU A 116 -22.22 27.82 45.26
CA GLU A 116 -22.79 26.47 45.00
C GLU A 116 -24.14 26.25 45.72
N SER A 117 -24.39 27.00 46.82
CA SER A 117 -25.61 26.92 47.63
C SER A 117 -26.88 27.47 46.95
N ASP A 118 -26.75 28.33 45.93
CA ASP A 118 -27.90 28.98 45.28
C ASP A 118 -28.50 28.15 44.13
N LEU A 119 -27.85 27.03 43.78
CA LEU A 119 -28.28 26.09 42.74
C LEU A 119 -29.17 24.96 43.28
N ALA A 120 -29.84 25.11 44.43
CA ALA A 120 -30.64 24.05 45.07
C ALA A 120 -31.60 23.32 44.09
N ILE A 121 -31.30 22.04 43.79
CA ILE A 121 -31.86 21.28 42.64
C ILE A 121 -33.15 20.52 42.98
N ALA A 122 -33.56 20.54 44.25
CA ALA A 122 -34.76 19.82 44.70
C ALA A 122 -36.08 20.46 44.20
N ASP A 123 -36.07 21.73 43.82
CA ASP A 123 -37.22 22.47 43.27
C ASP A 123 -37.12 22.58 41.72
N PRO A 124 -38.13 22.10 40.95
CA PRO A 124 -38.18 22.25 39.50
C PRO A 124 -38.02 23.70 39.00
N ASP A 125 -38.55 24.67 39.72
CA ASP A 125 -38.45 26.08 39.32
C ASP A 125 -37.03 26.62 39.55
N ALA A 126 -36.36 26.20 40.64
CA ALA A 126 -34.95 26.50 40.89
C ALA A 126 -34.04 25.89 39.83
N ARG A 127 -34.30 24.63 39.44
CA ARG A 127 -33.58 23.95 38.36
C ARG A 127 -33.74 24.67 37.03
N TYR A 128 -34.95 25.08 36.65
CA TYR A 128 -35.19 25.85 35.43
C TYR A 128 -34.51 27.24 35.46
N ARG A 129 -34.53 27.94 36.60
CA ARG A 129 -33.78 29.20 36.80
C ARG A 129 -32.28 29.02 36.62
N ALA A 130 -31.71 27.92 37.13
CA ALA A 130 -30.29 27.58 36.96
C ALA A 130 -29.95 27.36 35.48
N LEU A 131 -30.72 26.52 34.77
CA LEU A 131 -30.55 26.27 33.33
C LEU A 131 -30.58 27.59 32.52
N ARG A 132 -31.59 28.44 32.76
CA ARG A 132 -31.70 29.75 32.11
C ARG A 132 -30.51 30.66 32.39
N SER A 133 -29.99 30.64 33.61
CA SER A 133 -28.84 31.44 34.01
C SER A 133 -27.58 31.04 33.26
N PHE A 134 -27.30 29.73 33.12
CA PHE A 134 -26.20 29.24 32.27
C PHE A 134 -26.37 29.67 30.82
N GLY A 135 -27.59 29.56 30.28
CA GLY A 135 -27.90 30.02 28.92
C GLY A 135 -27.64 31.52 28.72
N SER A 136 -27.98 32.36 29.70
CA SER A 136 -27.69 33.80 29.65
C SER A 136 -26.19 34.05 29.69
N VAL A 137 -25.46 33.43 30.61
CA VAL A 137 -24.00 33.63 30.77
C VAL A 137 -23.25 33.25 29.50
N PHE A 138 -23.46 32.04 28.97
CA PHE A 138 -22.80 31.62 27.73
C PHE A 138 -23.25 32.46 26.53
N GLY A 139 -24.53 32.84 26.48
CA GLY A 139 -25.06 33.73 25.44
C GLY A 139 -24.50 35.16 25.49
N ASP A 140 -24.13 35.66 26.66
CA ASP A 140 -23.49 36.96 26.87
C ASP A 140 -21.99 36.91 26.55
N LEU A 141 -21.30 35.84 26.94
CA LEU A 141 -19.90 35.62 26.59
C LEU A 141 -19.70 35.54 25.07
N ALA A 142 -20.64 34.93 24.35
CA ALA A 142 -20.62 34.81 22.90
C ALA A 142 -20.94 36.11 22.13
N LYS A 143 -21.22 37.24 22.81
CA LYS A 143 -21.47 38.53 22.13
C LYS A 143 -20.20 39.20 21.61
N ARG A 144 -19.05 38.91 22.20
CA ARG A 144 -17.77 39.56 21.90
C ARG A 144 -17.00 38.81 20.80
N GLU A 145 -16.98 37.50 20.92
CA GLU A 145 -16.24 36.58 20.06
C GLU A 145 -16.95 35.21 20.06
N PRO A 146 -16.76 34.36 19.04
CA PRO A 146 -17.29 33.01 19.03
C PRO A 146 -16.82 32.21 20.26
N LEU A 147 -17.72 31.46 20.88
CA LEU A 147 -17.45 30.71 22.11
C LEU A 147 -17.51 29.20 21.85
N VAL A 148 -16.48 28.47 22.25
CA VAL A 148 -16.46 27.00 22.30
C VAL A 148 -16.55 26.55 23.76
N VAL A 149 -17.56 25.76 24.09
CA VAL A 149 -17.77 25.15 25.41
C VAL A 149 -17.61 23.65 25.25
N ALA A 150 -16.51 23.08 25.73
CA ALA A 150 -16.21 21.66 25.62
C ALA A 150 -16.32 20.96 26.98
N ILE A 151 -16.99 19.81 27.00
CA ILE A 151 -17.05 18.89 28.14
C ILE A 151 -16.40 17.58 27.72
N ASP A 152 -15.30 17.22 28.39
CA ASP A 152 -14.63 15.94 28.21
C ASP A 152 -15.25 14.87 29.12
N ASP A 153 -15.20 13.62 28.67
CA ASP A 153 -15.72 12.45 29.37
C ASP A 153 -17.18 12.54 29.83
N LEU A 154 -18.07 13.09 28.98
CA LEU A 154 -19.50 13.30 29.26
C LEU A 154 -20.27 12.05 29.73
N HIS A 155 -19.74 10.85 29.48
CA HIS A 155 -20.31 9.59 29.98
C HIS A 155 -20.26 9.46 31.50
N TRP A 156 -19.34 10.14 32.19
CA TRP A 156 -19.32 10.19 33.66
C TRP A 156 -20.25 11.26 34.26
N ALA A 157 -20.94 12.06 33.43
CA ALA A 157 -21.80 13.13 33.91
C ALA A 157 -23.07 12.61 34.61
N ASP A 158 -23.54 13.35 35.61
CA ASP A 158 -24.82 13.12 36.26
C ASP A 158 -26.02 13.58 35.41
N GLU A 159 -27.22 13.15 35.75
CA GLU A 159 -28.45 13.47 35.01
C GLU A 159 -28.72 14.98 34.92
N ALA A 160 -28.42 15.76 35.96
CA ALA A 160 -28.64 17.20 35.93
C ALA A 160 -27.65 17.91 34.99
N THR A 161 -26.39 17.47 34.95
CA THR A 161 -25.39 17.95 33.98
C THR A 161 -25.77 17.59 32.54
N LEU A 162 -26.29 16.38 32.30
CA LEU A 162 -26.77 15.97 30.98
C LEU A 162 -27.99 16.78 30.52
N ASP A 163 -28.92 17.05 31.43
CA ASP A 163 -30.08 17.91 31.16
C ASP A 163 -29.68 19.35 30.87
N LEU A 164 -28.64 19.88 31.54
CA LEU A 164 -28.07 21.19 31.22
C LEU A 164 -27.43 21.21 29.84
N PHE A 165 -26.64 20.19 29.49
CA PHE A 165 -26.05 20.07 28.16
C PHE A 165 -27.14 20.07 27.07
N ALA A 166 -28.20 19.29 27.25
CA ALA A 166 -29.32 19.23 26.32
C ALA A 166 -30.14 20.53 26.26
N TYR A 167 -30.28 21.24 27.39
CA TYR A 167 -30.91 22.56 27.44
C TYR A 167 -30.09 23.61 26.68
N LEU A 168 -28.77 23.68 26.90
CA LEU A 168 -27.88 24.64 26.25
C LEU A 168 -27.82 24.43 24.73
N ALA A 169 -27.82 23.17 24.28
CA ALA A 169 -27.92 22.81 22.86
C ALA A 169 -29.12 23.48 22.16
N ARG A 170 -30.25 23.63 22.86
CA ARG A 170 -31.46 24.28 22.35
C ARG A 170 -31.42 25.79 22.52
N ALA A 171 -31.06 26.25 23.72
CA ALA A 171 -31.14 27.66 24.11
C ALA A 171 -30.14 28.55 23.37
N LEU A 172 -29.00 28.01 22.92
CA LEU A 172 -27.91 28.76 22.30
C LEU A 172 -27.88 28.66 20.76
N ARG A 173 -28.92 28.11 20.13
CA ARG A 173 -28.98 27.90 18.67
C ARG A 173 -28.83 29.18 17.84
N GLU A 174 -29.27 30.31 18.38
CA GLU A 174 -29.18 31.63 17.71
C GLU A 174 -27.98 32.47 18.21
N ARG A 175 -27.03 31.85 18.92
CA ARG A 175 -25.82 32.49 19.46
C ARG A 175 -24.58 31.90 18.79
N GLN A 176 -23.47 32.64 18.79
CA GLN A 176 -22.18 32.17 18.27
C GLN A 176 -21.49 31.21 19.26
N VAL A 177 -22.16 30.10 19.61
CA VAL A 177 -21.67 29.10 20.57
C VAL A 177 -21.55 27.72 19.89
N LEU A 178 -20.40 27.09 20.05
CA LEU A 178 -20.17 25.67 19.77
C LEU A 178 -20.10 24.89 21.09
N LEU A 179 -21.06 24.01 21.32
CA LEU A 179 -21.02 23.08 22.46
C LEU A 179 -20.39 21.75 22.00
N VAL A 180 -19.33 21.29 22.66
CA VAL A 180 -18.65 20.03 22.34
C VAL A 180 -18.79 19.06 23.50
N GLY A 181 -19.28 17.86 23.24
CA GLY A 181 -19.34 16.77 24.23
C GLY A 181 -18.49 15.59 23.77
N ALA A 182 -17.38 15.31 24.46
CA ALA A 182 -16.57 14.13 24.19
C ALA A 182 -17.01 12.98 25.10
N TYR A 183 -17.18 11.77 24.55
CA TYR A 183 -17.67 10.63 25.31
C TYR A 183 -17.11 9.30 24.79
N ARG A 184 -17.13 8.30 25.67
CA ARG A 184 -16.72 6.93 25.36
C ARG A 184 -17.88 6.15 24.80
N THR A 185 -17.69 5.57 23.62
CA THR A 185 -18.72 4.73 22.97
C THR A 185 -18.81 3.35 23.62
N ASP A 186 -17.71 2.86 24.21
CA ASP A 186 -17.54 1.55 24.85
C ASP A 186 -18.12 1.48 26.27
N GLU A 187 -18.33 2.61 26.94
CA GLU A 187 -18.88 2.67 28.32
C GLU A 187 -20.42 2.83 28.34
N LEU A 188 -21.06 2.93 27.17
CA LEU A 188 -22.51 3.14 27.06
C LEU A 188 -23.26 1.81 27.03
N ASN A 189 -23.62 1.28 28.20
CA ASN A 189 -24.55 0.15 28.30
C ASN A 189 -26.00 0.56 27.94
N ARG A 190 -26.93 -0.41 27.85
CA ARG A 190 -28.34 -0.13 27.44
C ARG A 190 -29.09 0.79 28.40
N LEU A 191 -28.71 0.84 29.67
CA LEU A 191 -29.38 1.62 30.72
C LEU A 191 -28.69 2.97 31.00
N HIS A 192 -27.64 3.31 30.27
CA HIS A 192 -26.82 4.49 30.57
C HIS A 192 -27.58 5.80 30.28
N PRO A 193 -27.71 6.76 31.23
CA PRO A 193 -28.47 8.00 31.05
C PRO A 193 -28.06 8.84 29.83
N LEU A 194 -26.74 8.91 29.54
CA LEU A 194 -26.22 9.62 28.35
C LEU A 194 -26.81 9.10 27.03
N ARG A 195 -27.18 7.81 26.90
CA ARG A 195 -27.78 7.30 25.66
C ARG A 195 -29.10 8.00 25.33
N GLY A 196 -29.95 8.23 26.34
CA GLY A 196 -31.20 8.96 26.19
C GLY A 196 -30.99 10.40 25.75
N ALA A 197 -30.01 11.09 26.36
CA ALA A 197 -29.65 12.45 26.00
C ALA A 197 -29.12 12.57 24.56
N LEU A 198 -28.23 11.65 24.14
CA LEU A 198 -27.70 11.60 22.77
C LEU A 198 -28.81 11.34 21.75
N ALA A 199 -29.73 10.40 22.04
CA ALA A 199 -30.86 10.10 21.17
C ALA A 199 -31.80 11.31 21.02
N ALA A 200 -32.08 12.02 22.10
CA ALA A 200 -32.91 13.23 22.07
C ALA A 200 -32.25 14.36 21.24
N LEU A 201 -30.93 14.54 21.34
CA LEU A 201 -30.18 15.51 20.53
C LEU A 201 -30.17 15.15 19.03
N ALA A 202 -30.01 13.86 18.72
CA ALA A 202 -30.04 13.35 17.35
C ALA A 202 -31.43 13.50 16.71
N GLN A 203 -32.50 13.09 17.41
CA GLN A 203 -33.88 13.23 16.93
C GLN A 203 -34.25 14.69 16.66
N ALA A 204 -33.79 15.62 17.51
CA ALA A 204 -34.02 17.05 17.35
C ALA A 204 -33.10 17.71 16.30
N ARG A 205 -32.18 16.97 15.68
CA ARG A 205 -31.16 17.47 14.72
C ARG A 205 -30.35 18.63 15.29
N LEU A 206 -29.97 18.54 16.56
CA LEU A 206 -29.25 19.59 17.28
C LEU A 206 -27.74 19.36 17.34
N ALA A 207 -27.27 18.15 17.03
CA ALA A 207 -25.87 17.77 17.18
C ALA A 207 -25.29 17.07 15.93
N ASP A 208 -24.09 17.49 15.57
CA ASP A 208 -23.24 16.88 14.56
C ASP A 208 -22.32 15.85 15.24
N SER A 209 -22.31 14.61 14.76
CA SER A 209 -21.51 13.53 15.34
C SER A 209 -20.16 13.39 14.64
N VAL A 210 -19.07 13.42 15.42
CA VAL A 210 -17.70 13.16 14.97
C VAL A 210 -17.19 11.93 15.70
N ILE A 211 -17.02 10.82 14.98
CA ILE A 211 -16.56 9.55 15.57
C ILE A 211 -15.08 9.35 15.23
N LEU A 212 -14.24 9.19 16.26
CA LEU A 212 -12.83 8.86 16.08
C LEU A 212 -12.70 7.39 15.65
N ARG A 213 -12.08 7.20 14.49
CA ARG A 213 -11.79 5.87 13.94
C ARG A 213 -10.45 5.33 14.45
N PRO A 214 -10.23 4.00 14.40
CA PRO A 214 -8.89 3.45 14.58
C PRO A 214 -7.88 4.03 13.58
N LEU A 215 -6.62 4.16 14.01
CA LEU A 215 -5.52 4.59 13.15
C LEU A 215 -5.32 3.58 12.02
N THR A 216 -5.03 4.05 10.81
CA THR A 216 -4.64 3.15 9.72
C THR A 216 -3.24 2.58 9.95
N LEU A 217 -2.83 1.58 9.16
CA LEU A 217 -1.45 1.09 9.17
C LEU A 217 -0.43 2.21 8.86
N THR A 218 -0.79 3.14 7.96
CA THR A 218 0.05 4.30 7.62
C THR A 218 0.18 5.26 8.80
N ASP A 219 -0.93 5.55 9.48
CA ASP A 219 -0.92 6.39 10.68
C ASP A 219 -0.14 5.71 11.83
N THR A 220 -0.27 4.39 11.97
CA THR A 220 0.47 3.60 12.96
C THR A 220 1.98 3.66 12.69
N ARG A 221 2.39 3.54 11.42
CA ARG A 221 3.80 3.74 11.01
C ARG A 221 4.33 5.11 11.39
N GLU A 222 3.53 6.15 11.14
CA GLU A 222 3.91 7.52 11.46
C GLU A 222 3.97 7.77 12.98
N MET A 223 3.04 7.18 13.73
CA MET A 223 3.05 7.20 15.18
C MET A 223 4.30 6.51 15.74
N VAL A 224 4.65 5.32 15.25
CA VAL A 224 5.88 4.61 15.65
C VAL A 224 7.12 5.44 15.30
N ARG A 225 7.16 6.01 14.09
CA ARG A 225 8.28 6.84 13.62
C ARG A 225 8.52 8.03 14.54
N THR A 226 7.46 8.75 14.89
CA THR A 226 7.53 9.97 15.70
C THR A 226 7.81 9.67 17.17
N THR A 227 7.21 8.61 17.74
CA THR A 227 7.50 8.16 19.12
C THR A 227 8.96 7.74 19.28
N LEU A 228 9.55 7.08 18.27
CA LEU A 228 10.96 6.64 18.30
C LEU A 228 11.96 7.70 17.81
N GLY A 229 11.49 8.89 17.39
CA GLY A 229 12.36 9.96 16.89
C GLY A 229 13.09 9.64 15.57
N LEU A 230 12.49 8.82 14.70
CA LEU A 230 13.12 8.36 13.46
C LEU A 230 13.07 9.43 12.33
N ALA A 231 14.21 9.64 11.66
CA ALA A 231 14.35 10.65 10.60
C ALA A 231 13.66 10.29 9.27
N THR A 232 13.49 9.00 8.97
CA THR A 232 12.97 8.50 7.69
C THR A 232 11.64 7.77 7.85
N SER A 233 11.66 6.49 8.24
CA SER A 233 10.45 5.67 8.37
C SER A 233 10.58 4.67 9.50
N ALA A 234 9.44 4.25 10.06
CA ALA A 234 9.39 3.15 11.01
C ALA A 234 9.70 1.81 10.29
N PRO A 235 10.38 0.86 10.96
CA PRO A 235 10.57 -0.49 10.42
C PRO A 235 9.22 -1.11 10.05
N LYS A 236 9.08 -1.57 8.81
CA LYS A 236 7.79 -2.03 8.25
C LYS A 236 7.20 -3.16 9.09
N ASP A 237 8.03 -4.14 9.47
CA ASP A 237 7.60 -5.32 10.21
C ASP A 237 7.14 -4.98 11.62
N LEU A 238 7.84 -4.07 12.30
CA LEU A 238 7.45 -3.60 13.64
C LEU A 238 6.12 -2.84 13.59
N ALA A 239 5.96 -1.91 12.65
CA ALA A 239 4.74 -1.13 12.56
C ALA A 239 3.55 -1.97 12.10
N ALA A 240 3.76 -2.96 11.22
CA ALA A 240 2.74 -3.92 10.84
C ALA A 240 2.33 -4.80 12.02
N ALA A 241 3.28 -5.36 12.77
CA ALA A 241 3.02 -6.16 13.96
C ALA A 241 2.27 -5.35 15.04
N LEU A 242 2.68 -4.10 15.30
CA LEU A 242 1.98 -3.22 16.23
C LEU A 242 0.57 -2.87 15.75
N HIS A 243 0.38 -2.59 14.46
CA HIS A 243 -0.93 -2.28 13.92
C HIS A 243 -1.88 -3.47 14.00
N GLU A 244 -1.39 -4.66 13.66
CA GLU A 244 -2.14 -5.91 13.71
C GLU A 244 -2.59 -6.24 15.14
N ARG A 245 -1.71 -6.06 16.14
CA ARG A 245 -2.03 -6.36 17.55
C ARG A 245 -2.87 -5.28 18.23
N CYS A 246 -2.64 -4.01 17.90
CA CYS A 246 -3.37 -2.88 18.52
C CYS A 246 -4.65 -2.52 17.80
N GLU A 247 -4.90 -3.06 16.61
CA GLU A 247 -6.00 -2.71 15.71
C GLU A 247 -6.12 -1.18 15.50
N GLY A 248 -4.99 -0.48 15.49
CA GLY A 248 -4.94 0.98 15.31
C GLY A 248 -5.36 1.81 16.54
N ASN A 249 -5.47 1.23 17.75
CA ASN A 249 -5.68 2.01 18.97
C ASN A 249 -4.36 2.69 19.42
N PRO A 250 -4.27 4.03 19.42
CA PRO A 250 -3.03 4.76 19.77
C PRO A 250 -2.49 4.41 21.16
N PHE A 251 -3.36 4.25 22.16
CA PHE A 251 -2.95 3.92 23.52
C PHE A 251 -2.24 2.57 23.58
N PHE A 252 -2.77 1.54 22.92
CA PHE A 252 -2.12 0.23 22.88
C PHE A 252 -0.79 0.25 22.12
N VAL A 253 -0.67 1.08 21.07
CA VAL A 253 0.60 1.27 20.36
C VAL A 253 1.67 1.88 21.29
N GLU A 254 1.33 2.90 22.08
CA GLU A 254 2.25 3.49 23.06
C GLU A 254 2.65 2.48 24.14
N GLU A 255 1.70 1.71 24.69
CA GLU A 255 1.97 0.73 25.74
C GLU A 255 2.79 -0.47 25.24
N LEU A 256 2.56 -0.97 24.03
CA LEU A 256 3.41 -2.02 23.44
C LEU A 256 4.83 -1.49 23.14
N LEU A 257 4.96 -0.28 22.60
CA LEU A 257 6.29 0.32 22.38
C LEU A 257 7.06 0.48 23.69
N LYS A 258 6.38 0.89 24.75
CA LYS A 258 6.94 0.98 26.10
C LYS A 258 7.40 -0.40 26.60
N ALA A 259 6.55 -1.42 26.50
CA ALA A 259 6.88 -2.77 26.93
C ALA A 259 8.11 -3.32 26.18
N LEU A 260 8.18 -3.14 24.86
CA LEU A 260 9.31 -3.60 24.04
C LEU A 260 10.63 -2.92 24.39
N ALA A 261 10.59 -1.64 24.80
CA ALA A 261 11.78 -0.93 25.24
C ALA A 261 12.22 -1.39 26.64
N GLU A 262 11.27 -1.69 27.53
CA GLU A 262 11.55 -2.21 28.87
C GLU A 262 12.11 -3.65 28.84
N THR A 263 11.63 -4.51 27.91
CA THR A 263 12.13 -5.89 27.77
C THR A 263 13.42 -6.00 26.96
N GLY A 264 13.90 -4.91 26.36
CA GLY A 264 15.11 -4.89 25.53
C GLY A 264 14.95 -5.55 24.15
N ASN A 265 13.71 -5.81 23.71
CA ASN A 265 13.44 -6.33 22.37
C ASN A 265 13.49 -5.25 21.28
N LEU A 266 13.52 -3.97 21.65
CA LEU A 266 13.90 -2.87 20.76
C LEU A 266 15.40 -2.62 20.89
N VAL A 267 16.16 -2.93 19.85
CA VAL A 267 17.62 -2.78 19.82
C VAL A 267 18.01 -1.78 18.74
N TRP A 268 18.89 -0.85 19.08
CA TRP A 268 19.48 0.07 18.11
C TRP A 268 20.66 -0.60 17.39
N ARG A 269 20.52 -0.90 16.09
CA ARG A 269 21.57 -1.50 15.24
C ARG A 269 21.62 -0.82 13.88
N ASP A 270 22.83 -0.61 13.36
CA ASP A 270 23.09 0.00 12.04
C ASP A 270 22.36 1.33 11.78
N GLY A 271 22.20 2.15 12.83
CA GLY A 271 21.54 3.45 12.74
C GLY A 271 20.00 3.40 12.69
N THR A 272 19.40 2.25 13.01
CA THR A 272 17.93 2.07 13.06
C THR A 272 17.51 1.30 14.31
N TRP A 273 16.30 1.56 14.82
CA TRP A 273 15.65 0.69 15.80
C TRP A 273 15.18 -0.59 15.11
N GLN A 274 15.59 -1.74 15.61
CA GLN A 274 15.18 -3.05 15.14
C GLN A 274 14.46 -3.79 16.26
N TYR A 275 13.36 -4.45 15.91
CA TYR A 275 12.71 -5.39 16.80
C TYR A 275 13.43 -6.74 16.71
N VAL A 276 13.86 -7.26 17.87
CA VAL A 276 14.54 -8.54 18.01
C VAL A 276 13.59 -9.49 18.72
N GLY A 277 12.81 -10.25 17.94
CA GLY A 277 11.80 -11.21 18.38
C GLY A 277 10.85 -11.55 17.24
N ARG A 278 10.01 -12.58 17.39
CA ARG A 278 8.91 -12.84 16.44
C ARG A 278 7.72 -11.96 16.83
N PRO A 279 6.93 -11.41 15.90
CA PRO A 279 5.72 -10.64 16.24
C PRO A 279 4.79 -11.32 17.24
N ALA A 280 4.72 -12.66 17.22
CA ALA A 280 3.98 -13.48 18.18
C ALA A 280 4.53 -13.40 19.62
N ASP A 281 5.83 -13.07 19.79
CA ASP A 281 6.52 -13.05 21.07
C ASP A 281 6.36 -11.72 21.84
N MET A 282 5.74 -10.68 21.24
CA MET A 282 5.49 -9.44 21.99
C MET A 282 4.55 -9.76 23.16
N VAL A 283 4.91 -9.39 24.38
CA VAL A 283 4.11 -9.70 25.56
C VAL A 283 3.04 -8.62 25.72
N VAL A 284 1.81 -9.01 26.05
CA VAL A 284 0.73 -8.07 26.40
C VAL A 284 1.19 -7.21 27.60
N PRO A 285 1.20 -5.87 27.49
CA PRO A 285 1.63 -4.98 28.57
C PRO A 285 0.79 -5.16 29.84
N ALA A 286 1.40 -4.99 31.01
CA ALA A 286 0.72 -5.15 32.29
C ALA A 286 -0.53 -4.25 32.42
N SER A 287 -0.45 -3.01 31.94
CA SER A 287 -1.58 -2.07 31.92
C SER A 287 -2.80 -2.58 31.13
N VAL A 288 -2.58 -3.23 29.99
CA VAL A 288 -3.65 -3.84 29.18
C VAL A 288 -4.17 -5.11 29.85
N ARG A 289 -3.26 -5.93 30.40
CA ARG A 289 -3.60 -7.13 31.16
C ARG A 289 -4.47 -6.80 32.37
N ASP A 290 -4.13 -5.78 33.13
CA ASP A 290 -4.84 -5.38 34.36
C ASP A 290 -6.28 -4.92 34.05
N ILE A 291 -6.47 -4.15 32.96
CA ILE A 291 -7.82 -3.71 32.53
C ILE A 291 -8.68 -4.91 32.11
N VAL A 292 -8.10 -5.84 31.33
CA VAL A 292 -8.83 -7.04 30.89
C VAL A 292 -9.09 -7.97 32.08
N GLN A 293 -8.12 -8.14 32.98
CA GLN A 293 -8.24 -8.98 34.17
C GLN A 293 -9.31 -8.45 35.12
N GLN A 294 -9.36 -7.14 35.35
CA GLN A 294 -10.40 -6.51 36.17
C GLN A 294 -11.82 -6.78 35.62
N ARG A 295 -11.97 -6.81 34.29
CA ARG A 295 -13.25 -7.18 33.66
C ARG A 295 -13.54 -8.68 33.78
N LEU A 296 -12.53 -9.54 33.66
CA LEU A 296 -12.66 -10.98 33.83
C LEU A 296 -13.01 -11.39 35.27
N ASP A 297 -12.45 -10.71 36.27
CA ASP A 297 -12.66 -11.00 37.69
C ASP A 297 -14.11 -10.74 38.14
N LEU A 298 -14.84 -9.88 37.42
CA LEU A 298 -16.26 -9.60 37.65
C LEU A 298 -17.19 -10.66 37.03
N LEU A 299 -16.65 -11.62 36.27
CA LEU A 299 -17.44 -12.63 35.55
C LEU A 299 -17.51 -13.95 36.32
N ALA A 300 -18.67 -14.60 36.20
CA ALA A 300 -18.88 -15.94 36.72
C ALA A 300 -17.91 -16.96 36.11
N ASN A 301 -17.62 -18.05 36.82
CA ASN A 301 -16.64 -19.04 36.39
C ASN A 301 -17.00 -19.66 35.03
N GLU A 302 -18.28 -19.92 34.80
CA GLU A 302 -18.84 -20.47 33.56
C GLU A 302 -18.54 -19.55 32.37
N THR A 303 -18.63 -18.23 32.58
CA THR A 303 -18.29 -17.24 31.55
C THR A 303 -16.80 -17.21 31.26
N ARG A 304 -15.96 -17.32 32.31
CA ARG A 304 -14.50 -17.37 32.14
C ARG A 304 -14.06 -18.62 31.39
N VAL A 305 -14.66 -19.78 31.67
CA VAL A 305 -14.40 -21.04 30.93
C VAL A 305 -14.80 -20.89 29.46
N ALA A 306 -15.99 -20.36 29.18
CA ALA A 306 -16.41 -20.12 27.80
C ALA A 306 -15.45 -19.17 27.05
N LEU A 307 -15.00 -18.09 27.70
CA LEU A 307 -14.03 -17.15 27.12
C LEU A 307 -12.66 -17.79 26.86
N ARG A 308 -12.19 -18.69 27.72
CA ARG A 308 -10.94 -19.43 27.53
C ARG A 308 -10.99 -20.33 26.29
N VAL A 309 -12.06 -21.11 26.13
CA VAL A 309 -12.27 -21.96 24.95
C VAL A 309 -12.43 -21.09 23.70
N ALA A 310 -13.23 -20.03 23.76
CA ALA A 310 -13.39 -19.06 22.67
C ALA A 310 -12.06 -18.43 22.24
N ALA A 311 -11.20 -18.10 23.20
CA ALA A 311 -9.89 -17.53 22.92
C ALA A 311 -8.98 -18.52 22.18
N VAL A 312 -9.09 -19.83 22.47
CA VAL A 312 -8.35 -20.86 21.71
C VAL A 312 -8.89 -21.01 20.31
N ILE A 313 -10.23 -21.03 20.11
CA ILE A 313 -10.86 -21.10 18.78
C ILE A 313 -10.33 -19.99 17.86
N GLY A 314 -10.38 -18.72 18.30
CA GLY A 314 -9.92 -17.62 17.46
C GLY A 314 -10.43 -16.26 17.89
N ILE A 315 -10.07 -15.22 17.13
CA ILE A 315 -10.61 -13.87 17.36
C ILE A 315 -12.11 -13.80 17.08
N SER A 316 -12.59 -14.62 16.15
CA SER A 316 -14.02 -14.82 15.87
C SER A 316 -14.35 -16.29 16.08
N PHE A 317 -15.54 -16.57 16.58
CA PHE A 317 -16.00 -17.93 16.88
C PHE A 317 -17.52 -18.04 16.71
N ASP A 318 -18.00 -19.23 16.39
CA ASP A 318 -19.42 -19.53 16.27
C ASP A 318 -19.98 -20.17 17.56
N PHE A 319 -21.24 -19.88 17.86
CA PHE A 319 -21.94 -20.41 19.02
C PHE A 319 -21.97 -21.95 19.03
N PRO A 320 -22.28 -22.67 17.93
CA PRO A 320 -22.34 -24.13 17.95
C PRO A 320 -21.01 -24.82 18.25
N LEU A 321 -19.88 -24.30 17.76
CA LEU A 321 -18.55 -24.84 18.06
C LEU A 321 -18.18 -24.62 19.53
N LEU A 322 -18.41 -23.40 20.03
CA LEU A 322 -18.15 -23.09 21.43
C LEU A 322 -19.02 -23.93 22.38
N GLN A 323 -20.30 -24.14 22.03
CA GLN A 323 -21.22 -24.99 22.77
C GLN A 323 -20.75 -26.44 22.84
N ARG A 324 -20.33 -27.01 21.71
CA ARG A 324 -19.80 -28.39 21.66
C ARG A 324 -18.56 -28.56 22.53
N LEU A 325 -17.64 -27.61 22.48
CA LEU A 325 -16.36 -27.68 23.21
C LEU A 325 -16.51 -27.41 24.72
N THR A 326 -17.47 -26.59 25.12
CA THR A 326 -17.75 -26.32 26.54
C THR A 326 -18.71 -27.32 27.17
N ALA A 327 -19.39 -28.13 26.36
CA ALA A 327 -20.50 -29.00 26.76
C ALA A 327 -21.62 -28.26 27.53
N ALA A 328 -21.74 -26.94 27.33
CA ALA A 328 -22.74 -26.11 27.98
C ALA A 328 -24.11 -26.26 27.30
N THR A 329 -25.19 -26.13 28.08
CA THR A 329 -26.53 -25.99 27.50
C THR A 329 -26.67 -24.66 26.76
N ASP A 330 -27.63 -24.57 25.83
CA ASP A 330 -27.95 -23.34 25.09
C ASP A 330 -28.16 -22.13 26.02
N HIS A 331 -28.92 -22.35 27.11
CA HIS A 331 -29.22 -21.33 28.11
C HIS A 331 -27.98 -20.86 28.88
N GLU A 332 -27.12 -21.79 29.30
CA GLU A 332 -25.90 -21.46 30.04
C GLU A 332 -24.93 -20.66 29.17
N LEU A 333 -24.71 -21.08 27.92
CA LEU A 333 -23.79 -20.40 27.01
C LEU A 333 -24.33 -19.03 26.59
N THR A 334 -25.63 -18.89 26.35
CA THR A 334 -26.24 -17.59 26.05
C THR A 334 -26.08 -16.62 27.22
N ASN A 335 -26.26 -17.08 28.46
CA ASN A 335 -26.06 -16.24 29.63
C ASN A 335 -24.58 -15.85 29.80
N ALA A 336 -23.66 -16.77 29.56
CA ALA A 336 -22.22 -16.50 29.58
C ALA A 336 -21.81 -15.45 28.53
N LEU A 337 -22.22 -15.63 27.28
CA LEU A 337 -21.91 -14.67 26.21
C LEU A 337 -22.58 -13.31 26.45
N ARG A 338 -23.81 -13.28 26.98
CA ARG A 338 -24.46 -12.03 27.39
C ARG A 338 -23.65 -11.29 28.46
N ALA A 339 -23.10 -11.99 29.44
CA ALA A 339 -22.24 -11.41 30.47
C ALA A 339 -20.91 -10.91 29.87
N ALA A 340 -20.29 -11.67 28.97
CA ALA A 340 -19.06 -11.26 28.27
C ALA A 340 -19.25 -10.01 27.38
N VAL A 341 -20.40 -9.92 26.70
CA VAL A 341 -20.80 -8.72 25.91
C VAL A 341 -21.06 -7.54 26.83
N ALA A 342 -21.75 -7.75 27.94
CA ALA A 342 -21.97 -6.69 28.94
C ALA A 342 -20.64 -6.17 29.52
N ALA A 343 -19.66 -7.06 29.72
CA ALA A 343 -18.30 -6.73 30.15
C ALA A 343 -17.40 -6.16 29.03
N GLN A 344 -17.93 -5.98 27.81
CA GLN A 344 -17.21 -5.43 26.65
C GLN A 344 -15.96 -6.23 26.25
N LEU A 345 -15.93 -7.53 26.52
CA LEU A 345 -14.83 -8.42 26.11
C LEU A 345 -15.07 -9.02 24.71
N VAL A 346 -16.34 -9.28 24.41
CA VAL A 346 -16.83 -9.91 23.17
C VAL A 346 -17.95 -9.06 22.60
N GLU A 347 -18.13 -9.10 21.29
CA GLU A 347 -19.26 -8.50 20.59
C GLU A 347 -19.87 -9.49 19.58
N GLU A 348 -21.14 -9.30 19.26
CA GLU A 348 -21.83 -10.06 18.22
C GLU A 348 -21.52 -9.42 16.85
N VAL A 349 -21.07 -10.23 15.88
CA VAL A 349 -20.61 -9.74 14.57
C VAL A 349 -21.76 -9.11 13.77
N SER A 350 -22.97 -9.67 13.91
CA SER A 350 -24.22 -9.17 13.34
C SER A 350 -25.40 -9.83 14.06
N GLU A 351 -26.44 -9.06 14.37
CA GLU A 351 -27.62 -9.58 15.08
C GLU A 351 -28.19 -10.82 14.38
N GLY A 352 -28.26 -11.94 15.11
CA GLY A 352 -28.88 -13.19 14.64
C GLY A 352 -27.98 -14.09 13.79
N THR A 353 -26.66 -13.87 13.81
CA THR A 353 -25.70 -14.70 13.04
C THR A 353 -25.02 -15.81 13.85
N ASP A 354 -25.31 -15.93 15.15
CA ASP A 354 -24.64 -16.83 16.09
C ASP A 354 -23.10 -16.74 16.06
N ARG A 355 -22.57 -15.62 15.56
CA ARG A 355 -21.14 -15.34 15.47
C ARG A 355 -20.75 -14.23 16.42
N PHE A 356 -19.69 -14.50 17.16
CA PHE A 356 -19.12 -13.61 18.15
C PHE A 356 -17.66 -13.36 17.81
N ARG A 357 -17.14 -12.20 18.22
CA ARG A 357 -15.72 -11.88 18.13
C ARG A 357 -15.24 -11.19 19.39
N PHE A 358 -13.98 -11.41 19.74
CA PHE A 358 -13.33 -10.57 20.73
C PHE A 358 -13.27 -9.14 20.21
N ARG A 359 -13.62 -8.18 21.07
CA ARG A 359 -13.62 -6.77 20.68
C ARG A 359 -12.22 -6.29 20.27
N HIS A 360 -11.18 -6.84 20.91
CA HIS A 360 -9.78 -6.56 20.61
C HIS A 360 -8.93 -7.84 20.64
N ALA A 361 -7.97 -7.96 19.72
CA ALA A 361 -6.99 -9.06 19.71
C ALA A 361 -6.23 -9.20 21.05
N LEU A 362 -5.82 -8.08 21.68
CA LEU A 362 -5.14 -8.08 22.98
C LEU A 362 -6.00 -8.66 24.14
N THR A 363 -7.33 -8.54 24.05
CA THR A 363 -8.25 -9.16 25.02
C THR A 363 -8.18 -10.68 24.92
N ARG A 364 -8.23 -11.23 23.70
CA ARG A 364 -8.04 -12.66 23.46
C ARG A 364 -6.68 -13.14 23.96
N GLU A 365 -5.62 -12.42 23.62
CA GLU A 365 -4.26 -12.78 24.05
C GLU A 365 -4.10 -12.79 25.57
N THR A 366 -4.74 -11.85 26.28
CA THR A 366 -4.74 -11.83 27.75
C THR A 366 -5.40 -13.09 28.32
N VAL A 367 -6.55 -13.48 27.76
CA VAL A 367 -7.25 -14.73 28.16
C VAL A 367 -6.39 -15.95 27.85
N LEU A 368 -5.70 -15.99 26.71
CA LEU A 368 -4.78 -17.08 26.35
C LEU A 368 -3.55 -17.14 27.26
N ALA A 369 -3.03 -15.99 27.69
CA ALA A 369 -1.85 -15.91 28.54
C ALA A 369 -2.09 -16.41 29.98
N ASP A 370 -3.35 -16.49 30.41
CA ASP A 370 -3.77 -17.07 31.70
C ASP A 370 -3.80 -18.61 31.66
N LEU A 371 -3.85 -19.21 30.47
CA LEU A 371 -3.85 -20.68 30.31
C LEU A 371 -2.46 -21.26 30.57
N LEU A 372 -2.41 -22.39 31.27
CA LEU A 372 -1.19 -23.16 31.37
C LEU A 372 -0.83 -23.76 30.00
N GLY A 373 0.46 -23.89 29.70
CA GLY A 373 0.89 -24.41 28.38
C GLY A 373 0.35 -25.81 28.05
N ARG A 374 0.07 -26.66 29.05
CA ARG A 374 -0.59 -27.96 28.85
C ARG A 374 -2.07 -27.80 28.51
N GLU A 375 -2.79 -26.97 29.28
CA GLU A 375 -4.21 -26.67 29.08
C GLU A 375 -4.44 -26.07 27.68
N ARG A 376 -3.60 -25.14 27.26
CA ARG A 376 -3.64 -24.56 25.91
C ARG A 376 -3.49 -25.64 24.82
N ARG A 377 -2.51 -26.55 24.93
CA ARG A 377 -2.32 -27.64 23.95
C ARG A 377 -3.51 -28.60 23.91
N GLU A 378 -4.08 -28.95 25.05
CA GLU A 378 -5.26 -29.81 25.15
C GLU A 378 -6.48 -29.15 24.47
N LEU A 379 -6.72 -27.86 24.73
CA LEU A 379 -7.79 -27.12 24.06
C LEU A 379 -7.57 -26.99 22.54
N HIS A 380 -6.35 -26.72 22.07
CA HIS A 380 -6.06 -26.68 20.63
C HIS A 380 -6.34 -28.04 19.96
N ARG A 381 -6.01 -29.16 20.61
CA ARG A 381 -6.34 -30.51 20.12
C ARG A 381 -7.84 -30.72 20.02
N GLU A 382 -8.59 -30.33 21.04
CA GLU A 382 -10.06 -30.47 21.06
C GLU A 382 -10.73 -29.61 19.99
N VAL A 383 -10.28 -28.36 19.83
CA VAL A 383 -10.75 -27.47 18.75
C VAL A 383 -10.47 -28.07 17.39
N ALA A 384 -9.24 -28.55 17.15
CA ALA A 384 -8.88 -29.16 15.87
C ALA A 384 -9.75 -30.39 15.55
N ALA A 385 -9.97 -31.27 16.53
CA ALA A 385 -10.82 -32.44 16.37
C ALA A 385 -12.29 -32.07 16.12
N ALA A 386 -12.80 -31.04 16.80
CA ALA A 386 -14.17 -30.55 16.61
C ALA A 386 -14.37 -29.90 15.24
N LEU A 387 -13.37 -29.18 14.73
CA LEU A 387 -13.36 -28.60 13.39
C LEU A 387 -13.28 -29.70 12.31
N GLU A 388 -12.38 -30.67 12.47
CA GLU A 388 -12.22 -31.80 11.56
C GLU A 388 -13.49 -32.67 11.46
N ALA A 389 -14.24 -32.80 12.56
CA ALA A 389 -15.47 -33.59 12.61
C ALA A 389 -16.72 -32.87 12.05
N ARG A 390 -16.64 -31.60 11.62
CA ARG A 390 -17.80 -30.86 11.09
C ARG A 390 -18.28 -31.49 9.76
N PRO A 391 -19.57 -31.88 9.63
CA PRO A 391 -20.11 -32.31 8.35
C PRO A 391 -20.35 -31.09 7.44
N GLY A 392 -19.60 -30.98 6.34
CA GLY A 392 -19.76 -29.92 5.34
C GLY A 392 -18.53 -29.74 4.45
N PRO A 393 -18.63 -28.97 3.36
CA PRO A 393 -17.56 -28.80 2.37
C PRO A 393 -16.45 -27.79 2.75
N GLU A 394 -16.56 -27.07 3.87
CA GLU A 394 -15.62 -26.01 4.29
C GLU A 394 -14.66 -26.49 5.39
N ILE A 395 -13.85 -27.50 5.09
CA ILE A 395 -12.65 -27.73 5.90
C ILE A 395 -11.62 -26.69 5.47
N GLU A 396 -11.36 -25.70 6.32
CA GLU A 396 -10.28 -24.73 6.10
C GLU A 396 -8.94 -25.33 6.53
N PRO A 397 -8.06 -25.76 5.60
CA PRO A 397 -6.86 -26.50 5.98
C PRO A 397 -5.87 -25.63 6.77
N GLU A 398 -5.90 -24.31 6.57
CA GLU A 398 -5.07 -23.34 7.28
C GLU A 398 -5.42 -23.27 8.78
N GLU A 399 -6.72 -23.27 9.11
CA GLU A 399 -7.20 -23.25 10.49
C GLU A 399 -6.82 -24.56 11.21
N LEU A 400 -7.02 -25.70 10.57
CA LEU A 400 -6.62 -26.99 11.13
C LEU A 400 -5.09 -27.13 11.27
N ALA A 401 -4.31 -26.64 10.30
CA ALA A 401 -2.86 -26.61 10.40
C ALA A 401 -2.41 -25.83 11.65
N TYR A 402 -2.99 -24.65 11.87
CA TYR A 402 -2.70 -23.83 13.05
C TYR A 402 -3.02 -24.55 14.37
N HIS A 403 -4.22 -25.12 14.53
CA HIS A 403 -4.59 -25.76 15.79
C HIS A 403 -3.81 -27.06 16.07
N PHE A 404 -3.56 -27.90 15.06
CA PHE A 404 -2.76 -29.11 15.28
C PHE A 404 -1.29 -28.79 15.59
N ASP A 405 -0.74 -27.74 14.97
CA ASP A 405 0.63 -27.29 15.24
C ASP A 405 0.76 -26.73 16.67
N GLU A 406 -0.16 -25.87 17.10
CA GLU A 406 -0.22 -25.35 18.48
C GLU A 406 -0.50 -26.44 19.52
N ALA A 407 -1.22 -27.50 19.16
CA ALA A 407 -1.42 -28.68 20.01
C ALA A 407 -0.16 -29.54 20.16
N GLY A 408 0.82 -29.38 19.29
CA GLY A 408 2.03 -30.22 19.20
C GLY A 408 1.80 -31.57 18.51
N GLU A 409 0.71 -31.71 17.75
CA GLU A 409 0.34 -32.94 17.03
C GLU A 409 1.04 -32.98 15.66
N ARG A 410 2.29 -33.48 15.66
CA ARG A 410 3.22 -33.36 14.52
C ARG A 410 2.67 -33.91 13.19
N GLU A 411 2.07 -35.10 13.19
CA GLU A 411 1.58 -35.76 11.97
C GLU A 411 0.33 -35.04 11.38
N PRO A 412 -0.75 -34.78 12.14
CA PRO A 412 -1.87 -33.97 11.66
C PRO A 412 -1.45 -32.57 11.20
N ALA A 413 -0.56 -31.90 11.95
CA ALA A 413 -0.05 -30.58 11.58
C ALA A 413 0.66 -30.63 10.22
N PHE A 414 1.57 -31.59 10.01
CA PHE A 414 2.23 -31.80 8.72
C PHE A 414 1.21 -31.95 7.57
N ARG A 415 0.22 -32.85 7.75
CA ARG A 415 -0.82 -33.12 6.75
C ARG A 415 -1.57 -31.83 6.35
N TYR A 416 -2.01 -31.05 7.33
CA TYR A 416 -2.77 -29.84 7.07
C TYR A 416 -1.93 -28.68 6.55
N HIS A 417 -0.66 -28.53 6.96
CA HIS A 417 0.25 -27.58 6.32
C HIS A 417 0.45 -27.90 4.84
N VAL A 418 0.60 -29.17 4.47
CA VAL A 418 0.70 -29.58 3.05
C VAL A 418 -0.59 -29.27 2.28
N LEU A 419 -1.77 -29.53 2.86
CA LEU A 419 -3.05 -29.19 2.23
C LEU A 419 -3.28 -27.67 2.13
N ALA A 420 -2.95 -26.91 3.18
CA ALA A 420 -3.06 -25.45 3.22
C ALA A 420 -2.14 -24.82 2.17
N SER A 421 -0.93 -25.34 1.99
CA SER A 421 -0.05 -24.88 0.90
C SER A 421 -0.66 -25.11 -0.48
N ALA A 422 -1.26 -26.29 -0.72
CA ALA A 422 -1.90 -26.58 -2.00
C ALA A 422 -3.15 -25.72 -2.23
N HIS A 423 -3.89 -25.36 -1.17
CA HIS A 423 -5.01 -24.43 -1.26
C HIS A 423 -4.53 -23.01 -1.57
N ALA A 424 -3.52 -22.53 -0.84
CA ALA A 424 -2.90 -21.23 -1.07
C ALA A 424 -2.29 -21.11 -2.49
N ASP A 425 -1.66 -22.18 -3.00
CA ASP A 425 -1.13 -22.23 -4.37
C ASP A 425 -2.24 -22.07 -5.42
N LYS A 426 -3.39 -22.73 -5.24
CA LYS A 426 -4.56 -22.58 -6.13
C LYS A 426 -5.17 -21.18 -6.11
N LEU A 427 -5.04 -20.48 -4.98
CA LEU A 427 -5.48 -19.10 -4.81
C LEU A 427 -4.37 -18.08 -5.15
N PHE A 428 -3.23 -18.53 -5.67
CA PHE A 428 -2.07 -17.70 -6.00
C PHE A 428 -1.49 -16.92 -4.80
N ALA A 429 -1.79 -17.37 -3.58
CA ALA A 429 -1.31 -16.81 -2.32
C ALA A 429 0.07 -17.41 -1.96
N PHE A 430 1.06 -17.23 -2.84
CA PHE A 430 2.37 -17.90 -2.75
C PHE A 430 3.13 -17.60 -1.45
N SER A 431 2.94 -16.42 -0.84
CA SER A 431 3.54 -16.11 0.47
C SER A 431 2.99 -17.01 1.59
N ASN A 432 1.69 -17.34 1.55
CA ASN A 432 1.09 -18.28 2.49
C ASN A 432 1.50 -19.70 2.18
N ALA A 433 1.52 -20.10 0.89
CA ALA A 433 2.00 -21.41 0.48
C ALA A 433 3.45 -21.65 0.96
N ARG A 434 4.33 -20.65 0.80
CA ARG A 434 5.71 -20.67 1.30
C ARG A 434 5.76 -20.90 2.82
N LYS A 435 4.98 -20.15 3.62
CA LYS A 435 4.93 -20.30 5.09
C LYS A 435 4.48 -21.70 5.51
N HIS A 436 3.43 -22.25 4.87
CA HIS A 436 2.96 -23.58 5.19
C HIS A 436 3.95 -24.67 4.78
N LEU A 437 4.61 -24.53 3.62
CA LEU A 437 5.65 -25.47 3.18
C LEU A 437 6.89 -25.41 4.05
N GLU A 438 7.30 -24.22 4.52
CA GLU A 438 8.39 -24.04 5.49
C GLU A 438 8.12 -24.87 6.75
N ARG A 439 6.92 -24.72 7.31
CA ARG A 439 6.52 -25.47 8.50
C ARG A 439 6.37 -26.96 8.22
N ALA A 440 5.85 -27.36 7.06
CA ALA A 440 5.76 -28.76 6.67
C ALA A 440 7.14 -29.43 6.55
N VAL A 441 8.15 -28.72 6.03
CA VAL A 441 9.55 -29.21 5.97
C VAL A 441 10.11 -29.45 7.37
N GLU A 442 9.80 -28.60 8.36
CA GLU A 442 10.21 -28.78 9.75
C GLU A 442 9.50 -29.94 10.45
N LEU A 443 8.23 -30.18 10.12
CA LEU A 443 7.38 -31.20 10.72
C LEU A 443 7.54 -32.58 10.07
N ALA A 444 8.05 -32.66 8.85
CA ALA A 444 8.21 -33.90 8.10
C ALA A 444 8.90 -35.00 8.93
N SER A 445 8.35 -36.22 8.83
CA SER A 445 8.93 -37.44 9.39
C SER A 445 9.91 -38.08 8.42
N THR A 446 10.65 -39.10 8.86
CA THR A 446 11.74 -39.73 8.09
C THR A 446 11.26 -40.52 6.86
N ASP A 447 10.00 -40.91 6.82
CA ASP A 447 9.33 -41.64 5.74
C ASP A 447 8.80 -40.74 4.62
N ILE A 448 8.70 -39.43 4.84
CA ILE A 448 8.28 -38.46 3.83
C ILE A 448 9.42 -38.16 2.85
N ASP A 449 9.08 -37.97 1.57
CA ASP A 449 10.02 -37.43 0.59
C ASP A 449 10.31 -35.95 0.85
N LEU A 450 11.23 -35.70 1.78
CA LEU A 450 11.67 -34.35 2.14
C LEU A 450 12.25 -33.59 0.94
N ALA A 451 12.93 -34.27 0.01
CA ALA A 451 13.52 -33.62 -1.15
C ALA A 451 12.43 -33.08 -2.09
N GLY A 452 11.39 -33.87 -2.38
CA GLY A 452 10.24 -33.42 -3.17
C GLY A 452 9.47 -32.27 -2.49
N LEU A 453 9.34 -32.30 -1.17
CA LEU A 453 8.73 -31.20 -0.41
C LEU A 453 9.56 -29.91 -0.45
N GLN A 454 10.89 -30.03 -0.40
CA GLN A 454 11.81 -28.91 -0.55
C GLN A 454 11.76 -28.27 -1.94
N LEU A 455 11.57 -29.07 -3.01
CA LEU A 455 11.34 -28.52 -4.36
C LEU A 455 10.02 -27.75 -4.45
N ARG A 456 8.94 -28.24 -3.82
CA ARG A 456 7.67 -27.49 -3.72
C ARG A 456 7.86 -26.17 -2.95
N PHE A 457 8.56 -26.21 -1.81
CA PHE A 457 8.91 -25.01 -1.06
C PHE A 457 9.73 -24.04 -1.92
N SER A 458 10.72 -24.53 -2.68
CA SER A 458 11.53 -23.71 -3.57
C SER A 458 10.67 -22.91 -4.55
N ARG A 459 9.75 -23.58 -5.24
CA ARG A 459 8.85 -22.93 -6.20
C ARG A 459 7.96 -21.87 -5.55
N ALA A 460 7.34 -22.19 -4.41
CA ALA A 460 6.51 -21.24 -3.67
C ALA A 460 7.33 -20.04 -3.15
N ALA A 461 8.56 -20.29 -2.68
CA ALA A 461 9.48 -19.24 -2.23
C ALA A 461 9.85 -18.29 -3.37
N LEU A 462 10.18 -18.82 -4.55
CA LEU A 462 10.51 -18.01 -5.72
C LEU A 462 9.33 -17.13 -6.16
N LEU A 463 8.12 -17.69 -6.24
CA LEU A 463 6.91 -16.96 -6.60
C LEU A 463 6.50 -15.92 -5.54
N ALA A 464 6.85 -16.15 -4.28
CA ALA A 464 6.67 -15.20 -3.18
C ALA A 464 7.79 -14.13 -3.11
N GLY A 465 8.76 -14.14 -4.03
CA GLY A 465 9.88 -13.18 -4.08
C GLY A 465 11.12 -13.57 -3.24
N ASP A 466 11.10 -14.72 -2.55
CA ASP A 466 12.24 -15.22 -1.77
C ASP A 466 13.16 -16.13 -2.61
N ALA A 467 13.89 -15.53 -3.54
CA ALA A 467 14.82 -16.25 -4.42
C ALA A 467 15.96 -16.94 -3.64
N ARG A 468 16.41 -16.38 -2.51
CA ARG A 468 17.46 -17.00 -1.67
C ARG A 468 16.93 -18.20 -0.88
N GLY A 469 15.71 -18.14 -0.37
CA GLY A 469 15.03 -19.29 0.23
C GLY A 469 14.81 -20.40 -0.79
N SER A 470 14.39 -20.03 -2.01
CA SER A 470 14.26 -20.96 -3.13
C SER A 470 15.56 -21.69 -3.45
N LEU A 471 16.65 -20.95 -3.69
CA LEU A 471 17.97 -21.53 -4.00
C LEU A 471 18.42 -22.53 -2.93
N ARG A 472 18.39 -22.13 -1.65
CA ARG A 472 18.81 -22.99 -0.53
C ARG A 472 18.02 -24.30 -0.47
N ALA A 473 16.70 -24.23 -0.67
CA ALA A 473 15.86 -25.41 -0.62
C ALA A 473 16.09 -26.34 -1.82
N ALA A 474 16.32 -25.80 -3.01
CA ALA A 474 16.64 -26.59 -4.20
C ALA A 474 18.03 -27.26 -4.09
N GLU A 475 19.03 -26.58 -3.54
CA GLU A 475 20.35 -27.15 -3.22
C GLU A 475 20.25 -28.28 -2.18
N ASP A 476 19.45 -28.07 -1.13
CA ASP A 476 19.19 -29.09 -0.12
C ASP A 476 18.50 -30.34 -0.69
N ALA A 477 17.54 -30.15 -1.60
CA ALA A 477 16.87 -31.23 -2.30
C ALA A 477 17.85 -31.99 -3.22
N LYS A 478 18.67 -31.27 -3.99
CA LYS A 478 19.73 -31.85 -4.83
C LYS A 478 20.67 -32.73 -4.00
N GLY A 479 21.19 -32.22 -2.88
CA GLY A 479 22.09 -32.99 -2.00
C GLY A 479 21.44 -34.25 -1.40
N ARG A 480 20.11 -34.27 -1.23
CA ARG A 480 19.37 -35.47 -0.80
C ARG A 480 19.19 -36.48 -1.93
N TYR A 481 18.89 -36.03 -3.14
CA TYR A 481 18.81 -36.91 -4.31
C TYR A 481 20.18 -37.50 -4.67
N GLU A 482 21.27 -36.74 -4.52
CA GLU A 482 22.65 -37.25 -4.66
C GLU A 482 22.93 -38.40 -3.69
N LYS A 483 22.59 -38.23 -2.40
CA LYS A 483 22.76 -39.29 -1.39
C LYS A 483 21.93 -40.55 -1.67
N ARG A 484 20.78 -40.40 -2.34
CA ARG A 484 19.90 -41.50 -2.76
C ARG A 484 20.32 -42.14 -4.07
N GLY A 485 21.24 -41.53 -4.83
CA GLY A 485 21.58 -41.96 -6.18
C GLY A 485 20.43 -41.80 -7.18
N ASP A 486 19.63 -40.73 -7.04
CA ASP A 486 18.47 -40.45 -7.89
C ASP A 486 18.80 -39.36 -8.94
N PRO A 487 19.30 -39.72 -10.13
CA PRO A 487 19.67 -38.74 -11.15
C PRO A 487 18.47 -37.95 -11.69
N ARG A 488 17.24 -38.51 -11.62
CA ARG A 488 16.02 -37.81 -12.02
C ARG A 488 15.71 -36.67 -11.04
N GLY A 489 15.74 -36.96 -9.74
CA GLY A 489 15.54 -35.94 -8.69
C GLY A 489 16.62 -34.85 -8.72
N ILE A 490 17.88 -35.21 -8.99
CA ILE A 490 18.97 -34.24 -9.17
C ILE A 490 18.63 -33.26 -10.31
N ALA A 491 18.19 -33.76 -11.47
CA ALA A 491 17.85 -32.91 -12.61
C ALA A 491 16.67 -31.96 -12.31
N LEU A 492 15.63 -32.45 -11.62
CA LEU A 492 14.51 -31.60 -11.20
C LEU A 492 14.98 -30.48 -10.25
N ALA A 493 15.89 -30.79 -9.33
CA ALA A 493 16.49 -29.78 -8.45
C ALA A 493 17.35 -28.77 -9.21
N LEU A 494 18.12 -29.22 -10.22
CA LEU A 494 18.89 -28.33 -11.10
C LEU A 494 17.96 -27.34 -11.85
N CYS A 495 16.78 -27.78 -12.31
CA CYS A 495 15.81 -26.85 -12.93
C CYS A 495 15.39 -25.72 -11.98
N GLU A 496 15.07 -26.04 -10.73
CA GLU A 496 14.67 -25.05 -9.71
C GLU A 496 15.84 -24.16 -9.28
N ILE A 497 17.07 -24.69 -9.19
CA ILE A 497 18.30 -23.91 -8.96
C ILE A 497 18.49 -22.89 -10.10
N SER A 498 18.35 -23.32 -11.36
CA SER A 498 18.45 -22.43 -12.52
C SER A 498 17.44 -21.29 -12.48
N ASP A 499 16.20 -21.58 -12.06
CA ASP A 499 15.19 -20.56 -11.86
C ASP A 499 15.60 -19.56 -10.75
N ALA A 500 16.07 -20.04 -9.60
CA ALA A 500 16.50 -19.17 -8.50
C ALA A 500 17.73 -18.31 -8.86
N ASP A 501 18.76 -18.91 -9.45
CA ASP A 501 19.98 -18.23 -9.90
C ASP A 501 19.66 -17.12 -10.91
N TRP A 502 18.72 -17.39 -11.81
CA TRP A 502 18.25 -16.38 -12.76
C TRP A 502 17.65 -15.15 -12.06
N TYR A 503 16.79 -15.34 -11.06
CA TYR A 503 16.20 -14.24 -10.29
C TYR A 503 17.21 -13.49 -9.42
N LEU A 504 18.30 -14.15 -9.02
CA LEU A 504 19.43 -13.57 -8.30
C LEU A 504 20.45 -12.89 -9.25
N GLY A 505 20.24 -12.97 -10.56
CA GLY A 505 21.10 -12.37 -11.58
C GLY A 505 22.25 -13.26 -12.06
N GLN A 506 22.42 -14.47 -11.53
CA GLN A 506 23.50 -15.40 -11.89
C GLN A 506 23.22 -16.12 -13.23
N ALA A 507 23.11 -15.39 -14.33
CA ALA A 507 22.62 -15.93 -15.61
C ALA A 507 23.51 -17.04 -16.22
N ASP A 508 24.83 -16.92 -16.07
CA ASP A 508 25.77 -17.93 -16.60
C ASP A 508 25.63 -19.25 -15.82
N GLU A 509 25.51 -19.16 -14.49
CA GLU A 509 25.28 -20.32 -13.64
C GLU A 509 23.91 -20.94 -13.89
N ALA A 510 22.86 -20.11 -13.99
CA ALA A 510 21.52 -20.55 -14.33
C ALA A 510 21.50 -21.35 -15.65
N ARG A 511 22.26 -20.92 -16.66
CA ARG A 511 22.40 -21.64 -17.93
C ARG A 511 23.17 -22.95 -17.76
N ARG A 512 24.33 -22.90 -17.11
CA ARG A 512 25.18 -24.08 -16.87
C ARG A 512 24.39 -25.20 -16.20
N VAL A 513 23.63 -24.85 -15.17
CA VAL A 513 22.78 -25.75 -14.38
C VAL A 513 21.61 -26.29 -15.21
N ALA A 514 20.94 -25.45 -16.01
CA ALA A 514 19.85 -25.89 -16.90
C ALA A 514 20.34 -26.88 -17.98
N GLU A 515 21.50 -26.61 -18.59
CA GLU A 515 22.12 -27.52 -19.56
C GLU A 515 22.51 -28.85 -18.93
N GLU A 516 22.99 -28.83 -17.68
CA GLU A 516 23.28 -30.04 -16.91
C GLU A 516 22.00 -30.87 -16.67
N SER A 517 20.90 -30.23 -16.28
CA SER A 517 19.60 -30.89 -16.14
C SER A 517 19.14 -31.57 -17.44
N VAL A 518 19.26 -30.87 -18.58
CA VAL A 518 18.92 -31.44 -19.89
C VAL A 518 19.78 -32.66 -20.20
N ARG A 519 21.11 -32.55 -20.06
CA ARG A 519 22.02 -33.68 -20.32
C ARG A 519 21.68 -34.91 -19.49
N VAL A 520 21.39 -34.72 -18.20
CA VAL A 520 21.02 -35.82 -17.29
C VAL A 520 19.71 -36.47 -17.75
N LEU A 521 18.65 -35.70 -17.98
CA LEU A 521 17.35 -36.25 -18.37
C LEU A 521 17.35 -36.88 -19.76
N GLU A 522 18.11 -36.33 -20.71
CA GLU A 522 18.28 -36.93 -22.05
C GLU A 522 18.97 -38.30 -21.95
N SER A 523 19.96 -38.45 -21.06
CA SER A 523 20.64 -39.73 -20.84
C SER A 523 19.73 -40.80 -20.20
N LEU A 524 18.73 -40.37 -19.42
CA LEU A 524 17.75 -41.25 -18.78
C LEU A 524 16.57 -41.62 -19.69
N GLY A 525 16.37 -40.87 -20.78
CA GLY A 525 15.23 -41.06 -21.69
C GLY A 525 13.87 -40.74 -21.07
N THR A 526 13.80 -39.90 -20.02
CA THR A 526 12.58 -39.56 -19.27
C THR A 526 11.77 -38.44 -19.98
N PRO A 527 10.67 -38.75 -20.71
CA PRO A 527 10.10 -37.80 -21.66
C PRO A 527 9.34 -36.62 -21.02
N CYS A 528 8.80 -36.79 -19.82
CA CYS A 528 7.92 -35.78 -19.21
C CYS A 528 8.67 -34.75 -18.36
N GLU A 529 9.74 -35.17 -17.69
CA GLU A 529 10.66 -34.28 -16.99
C GLU A 529 11.49 -33.44 -17.96
N LEU A 530 11.75 -33.97 -19.17
CA LEU A 530 12.39 -33.21 -20.24
C LEU A 530 11.59 -31.96 -20.61
N GLY A 531 10.26 -31.99 -20.47
CA GLY A 531 9.42 -30.81 -20.68
C GLY A 531 9.81 -29.64 -19.79
N ASP A 532 10.08 -29.87 -18.50
CA ASP A 532 10.50 -28.84 -17.56
C ASP A 532 11.91 -28.32 -17.83
N ALA A 533 12.85 -29.21 -18.20
CA ALA A 533 14.21 -28.81 -18.53
C ALA A 533 14.27 -28.02 -19.85
N TYR A 534 13.55 -28.45 -20.88
CA TYR A 534 13.40 -27.70 -22.13
C TYR A 534 12.70 -26.38 -21.92
N ARG A 535 11.65 -26.33 -21.08
CA ARG A 535 10.98 -25.10 -20.69
C ARG A 535 11.96 -24.10 -20.10
N ARG A 536 12.83 -24.54 -19.17
CA ARG A 536 13.83 -23.68 -18.55
C ARG A 536 14.82 -23.14 -19.58
N MET A 537 15.32 -23.98 -20.49
CA MET A 537 16.18 -23.55 -21.60
C MET A 537 15.49 -22.54 -22.53
N ALA A 538 14.20 -22.76 -22.84
CA ALA A 538 13.42 -21.84 -23.67
C ALA A 538 13.25 -20.47 -23.00
N GLN A 539 12.99 -20.44 -21.68
CA GLN A 539 12.91 -19.21 -20.90
C GLN A 539 14.25 -18.45 -20.83
N LEU A 540 15.37 -19.16 -20.75
CA LEU A 540 16.70 -18.53 -20.81
C LEU A 540 17.01 -17.99 -22.22
N ALA A 541 16.66 -18.76 -23.27
CA ALA A 541 16.86 -18.38 -24.67
C ALA A 541 16.04 -17.14 -25.06
N LEU A 542 14.90 -16.90 -24.40
CA LEU A 542 14.15 -15.64 -24.49
C LEU A 542 14.98 -14.44 -24.05
N PHE A 543 16.22 -14.52 -23.61
CA PHE A 543 17.03 -13.33 -23.32
C PHE A 543 18.32 -13.26 -24.13
N ASP A 544 18.53 -14.24 -24.99
CA ASP A 544 19.65 -14.28 -25.93
C ASP A 544 19.37 -13.39 -27.14
N ASP A 545 20.45 -12.88 -27.74
CA ASP A 545 20.37 -12.02 -28.92
C ASP A 545 19.97 -12.81 -30.18
N ASP A 546 20.24 -14.13 -30.21
CA ASP A 546 19.99 -15.01 -31.37
C ASP A 546 18.51 -15.43 -31.53
N ALA A 547 17.65 -15.13 -30.54
CA ALA A 547 16.21 -15.39 -30.56
C ALA A 547 15.82 -16.80 -31.06
N ARG A 548 16.48 -17.84 -30.53
CA ARG A 548 16.26 -19.23 -30.98
C ARG A 548 14.87 -19.76 -30.64
N THR A 549 14.32 -20.60 -31.52
CA THR A 549 12.99 -21.24 -31.36
C THR A 549 13.06 -22.72 -30.98
N ASP A 550 14.22 -23.36 -31.14
CA ASP A 550 14.42 -24.81 -31.00
C ASP A 550 14.02 -25.34 -29.62
N TRP A 551 14.40 -24.66 -28.54
CA TRP A 551 14.01 -25.06 -27.18
C TRP A 551 12.51 -24.90 -26.93
N ALA A 552 11.89 -23.86 -27.49
CA ALA A 552 10.46 -23.63 -27.32
C ALA A 552 9.64 -24.69 -28.06
N GLU A 553 10.06 -25.05 -29.28
CA GLU A 553 9.46 -26.14 -30.07
C GLU A 553 9.56 -27.49 -29.33
N ARG A 554 10.75 -27.83 -28.81
CA ARG A 554 10.97 -29.03 -27.98
C ARG A 554 10.12 -29.04 -26.72
N THR A 555 9.93 -27.89 -26.08
CA THR A 555 9.07 -27.75 -24.90
C THR A 555 7.62 -28.07 -25.23
N ILE A 556 7.10 -27.51 -26.34
CA ILE A 556 5.73 -27.75 -26.80
C ILE A 556 5.53 -29.23 -27.15
N GLU A 557 6.48 -29.84 -27.87
CA GLU A 557 6.42 -31.25 -28.24
C GLU A 557 6.38 -32.17 -27.01
N ALA A 558 7.31 -31.95 -26.06
CA ALA A 558 7.35 -32.72 -24.82
C ALA A 558 6.08 -32.54 -23.98
N ALA A 559 5.61 -31.29 -23.84
CA ALA A 559 4.41 -30.97 -23.08
C ALA A 559 3.16 -31.64 -23.66
N ARG A 560 2.96 -31.60 -24.98
CA ARG A 560 1.84 -32.26 -25.66
C ARG A 560 1.89 -33.77 -25.51
N ARG A 561 3.07 -34.37 -25.69
CA ARG A 561 3.26 -35.81 -25.56
C ARG A 561 2.94 -36.31 -24.15
N CYS A 562 3.22 -35.50 -23.13
CA CYS A 562 3.01 -35.83 -21.73
C CYS A 562 1.72 -35.26 -21.12
N GLY A 563 0.88 -34.56 -21.89
CA GLY A 563 -0.36 -33.97 -21.40
C GLY A 563 -0.14 -32.90 -20.32
N GLN A 564 0.87 -32.04 -20.47
CA GLN A 564 1.24 -30.97 -19.53
C GLN A 564 0.86 -29.59 -20.10
N PRO A 565 -0.43 -29.18 -20.02
CA PRO A 565 -0.89 -27.97 -20.72
C PRO A 565 -0.25 -26.68 -20.18
N ALA A 566 0.07 -26.58 -18.89
CA ALA A 566 0.78 -25.43 -18.34
C ALA A 566 2.20 -25.28 -18.94
N THR A 567 2.92 -26.38 -19.13
CA THR A 567 4.23 -26.39 -19.79
C THR A 567 4.11 -26.01 -21.27
N GLU A 568 3.04 -26.47 -21.95
CA GLU A 568 2.75 -26.08 -23.33
C GLU A 568 2.52 -24.58 -23.46
N VAL A 569 1.75 -23.96 -22.56
CA VAL A 569 1.56 -22.51 -22.53
C VAL A 569 2.90 -21.77 -22.45
N VAL A 570 3.79 -22.18 -21.55
CA VAL A 570 5.12 -21.54 -21.43
C VAL A 570 5.93 -21.73 -22.71
N GLY A 571 5.90 -22.92 -23.32
CA GLY A 571 6.53 -23.18 -24.61
C GLY A 571 6.02 -22.27 -25.72
N LEU A 572 4.69 -22.08 -25.82
CA LEU A 572 4.05 -21.19 -26.79
C LEU A 572 4.41 -19.72 -26.55
N ILE A 573 4.47 -19.27 -25.29
CA ILE A 573 4.94 -17.92 -24.93
C ILE A 573 6.38 -17.72 -25.38
N CYS A 574 7.26 -18.69 -25.12
CA CYS A 574 8.66 -18.62 -25.51
C CYS A 574 8.82 -18.59 -27.04
N LEU A 575 8.06 -19.43 -27.76
CA LEU A 575 8.08 -19.47 -29.21
C LEU A 575 7.59 -18.15 -29.82
N GLY A 576 6.45 -17.65 -29.34
CA GLY A 576 5.89 -16.38 -29.79
C GLY A 576 6.81 -15.19 -29.52
N GLY A 577 7.42 -15.14 -28.34
CA GLY A 577 8.40 -14.10 -27.99
C GLY A 577 9.66 -14.14 -28.88
N ALA A 578 10.18 -15.35 -29.16
CA ALA A 578 11.33 -15.52 -30.06
C ALA A 578 11.00 -15.09 -31.51
N LEU A 579 9.87 -15.57 -32.05
CA LEU A 579 9.39 -15.19 -33.39
C LEU A 579 9.12 -13.69 -33.52
N GLY A 580 8.56 -13.07 -32.48
CA GLY A 580 8.30 -11.63 -32.44
C GLY A 580 9.58 -10.79 -32.53
N ARG A 581 10.69 -11.26 -31.96
CA ARG A 581 12.01 -10.61 -32.12
C ARG A 581 12.59 -10.76 -33.52
N GLN A 582 12.27 -11.86 -34.20
CA GLN A 582 12.61 -12.07 -35.59
C GLN A 582 11.69 -11.27 -36.55
N GLY A 583 10.66 -10.58 -36.03
CA GLY A 583 9.69 -9.83 -36.83
C GLY A 583 8.70 -10.71 -37.59
N ARG A 584 8.51 -11.97 -37.17
CA ARG A 584 7.60 -12.92 -37.82
C ARG A 584 6.16 -12.76 -37.32
N ALA A 585 5.20 -12.74 -38.26
CA ALA A 585 3.78 -12.56 -37.96
C ALA A 585 3.18 -13.71 -37.12
N GLU A 586 3.70 -14.94 -37.29
CA GLU A 586 3.31 -16.15 -36.54
C GLU A 586 3.43 -15.99 -35.02
N ALA A 587 4.20 -15.00 -34.54
CA ALA A 587 4.32 -14.69 -33.12
C ALA A 587 2.96 -14.51 -32.42
N PHE A 588 2.02 -13.79 -33.06
CA PHE A 588 0.69 -13.56 -32.50
C PHE A 588 -0.14 -14.84 -32.42
N GLU A 589 -0.04 -15.73 -33.41
CA GLU A 589 -0.78 -16.99 -33.42
C GLU A 589 -0.42 -17.83 -32.20
N HIS A 590 0.88 -17.97 -31.91
CA HIS A 590 1.37 -18.70 -30.74
C HIS A 590 1.00 -18.02 -29.42
N LEU A 591 1.12 -16.69 -29.32
CA LEU A 591 0.79 -15.97 -28.09
C LEU A 591 -0.72 -15.96 -27.79
N HIS A 592 -1.58 -15.84 -28.80
CA HIS A 592 -3.02 -15.98 -28.62
C HIS A 592 -3.43 -17.42 -28.29
N ALA A 593 -2.76 -18.42 -28.85
CA ALA A 593 -2.96 -19.81 -28.45
C ALA A 593 -2.56 -20.03 -26.99
N ALA A 594 -1.42 -19.46 -26.57
CA ALA A 594 -0.96 -19.52 -25.18
C ALA A 594 -1.94 -18.84 -24.23
N LEU A 595 -2.43 -17.64 -24.58
CA LEU A 595 -3.40 -16.90 -23.76
C LEU A 595 -4.73 -17.67 -23.63
N ARG A 596 -5.23 -18.25 -24.71
CA ARG A 596 -6.46 -19.05 -24.68
C ARG A 596 -6.32 -20.25 -23.74
N LEU A 597 -5.25 -21.01 -23.89
CA LEU A 597 -5.00 -22.18 -23.04
C LEU A 597 -4.75 -21.77 -21.58
N ALA A 598 -4.06 -20.65 -21.32
CA ALA A 598 -3.88 -20.12 -19.96
C ALA A 598 -5.21 -19.73 -19.29
N LEU A 599 -6.15 -19.14 -20.06
CA LEU A 599 -7.50 -18.80 -19.59
C LEU A 599 -8.34 -20.06 -19.31
N GLU A 600 -8.23 -21.08 -20.16
CA GLU A 600 -8.90 -22.39 -19.95
C GLU A 600 -8.40 -23.10 -18.69
N LEU A 601 -7.11 -22.95 -18.38
CA LEU A 601 -6.48 -23.50 -17.17
C LEU A 601 -6.76 -22.68 -15.89
N ASP A 602 -7.35 -21.49 -16.02
CA ASP A 602 -7.53 -20.51 -14.94
C ASP A 602 -6.22 -20.21 -14.18
N THR A 603 -5.18 -19.84 -14.95
CA THR A 603 -3.82 -19.60 -14.44
C THR A 603 -3.39 -18.14 -14.64
N PRO A 604 -3.67 -17.22 -13.69
CA PRO A 604 -3.33 -15.80 -13.76
C PRO A 604 -1.87 -15.49 -14.04
N ASP A 605 -0.93 -16.30 -13.56
CA ASP A 605 0.49 -16.10 -13.85
C ASP A 605 0.82 -16.32 -15.34
N LEU A 606 0.23 -17.35 -15.96
CA LEU A 606 0.40 -17.65 -17.37
C LEU A 606 -0.38 -16.67 -18.26
N VAL A 607 -1.58 -16.26 -17.84
CA VAL A 607 -2.36 -15.20 -18.51
C VAL A 607 -1.58 -13.88 -18.51
N PHE A 608 -1.02 -13.50 -17.36
CA PHE A 608 -0.15 -12.34 -17.22
C PHE A 608 1.05 -12.43 -18.17
N ARG A 609 1.79 -13.55 -18.17
CA ARG A 609 2.96 -13.74 -19.04
C ARG A 609 2.58 -13.71 -20.52
N ALA A 610 1.49 -14.35 -20.92
CA ALA A 610 1.04 -14.33 -22.32
C ALA A 610 0.70 -12.91 -22.79
N ARG A 611 -0.04 -12.14 -21.99
CA ARG A 611 -0.36 -10.73 -22.28
C ARG A 611 0.88 -9.83 -22.30
N LEU A 612 1.83 -10.05 -21.39
CA LEU A 612 3.09 -9.30 -21.37
C LEU A 612 3.86 -9.47 -22.68
N PHE A 613 3.96 -10.71 -23.18
CA PHE A 613 4.63 -10.96 -24.46
C PHE A 613 3.82 -10.48 -25.67
N LEU A 614 2.48 -10.47 -25.62
CA LEU A 614 1.66 -9.79 -26.64
C LEU A 614 2.00 -8.31 -26.71
N ILE A 615 2.10 -7.62 -25.57
CA ILE A 615 2.51 -6.21 -25.50
C ILE A 615 3.92 -6.01 -26.08
N ASP A 616 4.89 -6.87 -25.75
CA ASP A 616 6.26 -6.78 -26.30
C ASP A 616 6.26 -6.93 -27.84
N VAL A 617 5.49 -7.88 -28.38
CA VAL A 617 5.38 -8.09 -29.83
C VAL A 617 4.65 -6.92 -30.51
N ASP A 618 3.59 -6.39 -29.90
CA ASP A 618 2.88 -5.19 -30.36
C ASP A 618 3.81 -3.97 -30.45
N VAL A 619 4.65 -3.75 -29.43
CA VAL A 619 5.66 -2.68 -29.43
C VAL A 619 6.62 -2.84 -30.61
N ARG A 620 7.05 -4.07 -30.89
CA ARG A 620 7.97 -4.37 -31.98
C ARG A 620 7.33 -4.10 -33.34
N GLN A 621 6.09 -4.52 -33.54
CA GLN A 621 5.40 -4.36 -34.83
C GLN A 621 4.79 -2.96 -35.02
N GLY A 622 5.00 -2.04 -34.08
CA GLY A 622 4.57 -0.65 -34.22
C GLY A 622 3.08 -0.45 -33.97
N ALA A 623 2.45 -1.30 -33.16
CA ALA A 623 1.07 -1.12 -32.73
C ALA A 623 0.89 0.23 -32.03
N SER A 624 -0.30 0.83 -32.20
CA SER A 624 -0.60 2.14 -31.62
C SER A 624 -0.52 2.10 -30.09
N PRO A 625 -0.16 3.22 -29.42
CA PRO A 625 -0.20 3.30 -27.96
C PRO A 625 -1.55 2.88 -27.36
N ILE A 626 -2.66 3.17 -28.04
CA ILE A 626 -4.02 2.82 -27.62
C ILE A 626 -4.23 1.30 -27.59
N ALA A 627 -3.80 0.60 -28.65
CA ALA A 627 -3.93 -0.86 -28.72
C ALA A 627 -3.12 -1.54 -27.60
N ARG A 628 -1.88 -1.07 -27.40
CA ARG A 628 -1.01 -1.57 -26.33
C ARG A 628 -1.59 -1.31 -24.94
N ARG A 629 -2.21 -0.14 -24.76
CA ARG A 629 -2.84 0.25 -23.51
C ARG A 629 -4.01 -0.66 -23.15
N ALA A 630 -4.85 -1.02 -24.11
CA ALA A 630 -5.97 -1.93 -23.88
C ALA A 630 -5.50 -3.30 -23.36
N VAL A 631 -4.46 -3.88 -23.97
CA VAL A 631 -3.89 -5.17 -23.50
C VAL A 631 -3.29 -5.06 -22.10
N TYR A 632 -2.63 -3.93 -21.79
CA TYR A 632 -2.11 -3.66 -20.45
C TYR A 632 -3.22 -3.55 -19.40
N GLU A 633 -4.29 -2.82 -19.69
CA GLU A 633 -5.43 -2.66 -18.78
C GLU A 633 -6.11 -4.01 -18.52
N GLU A 634 -6.35 -4.82 -19.55
CA GLU A 634 -6.86 -6.18 -19.40
C GLU A 634 -5.95 -7.07 -18.55
N MET A 635 -4.63 -6.94 -18.70
CA MET A 635 -3.64 -7.69 -17.92
C MET A 635 -3.75 -7.34 -16.44
N VAL A 636 -3.78 -6.05 -16.11
CA VAL A 636 -3.89 -5.53 -14.73
C VAL A 636 -5.23 -5.90 -14.11
N ASP A 637 -6.33 -5.73 -14.84
CA ASP A 637 -7.68 -6.03 -14.36
C ASP A 637 -7.87 -7.52 -14.09
N TYR A 638 -7.33 -8.39 -14.96
CA TYR A 638 -7.33 -9.82 -14.73
C TYR A 638 -6.52 -10.20 -13.50
N ALA A 639 -5.32 -9.63 -13.33
CA ALA A 639 -4.49 -9.88 -12.15
C ALA A 639 -5.22 -9.48 -10.86
N LYS A 640 -5.82 -8.28 -10.83
CA LYS A 640 -6.60 -7.78 -9.69
C LYS A 640 -7.80 -8.68 -9.37
N LYS A 641 -8.54 -9.12 -10.39
CA LYS A 641 -9.70 -10.01 -10.22
C LYS A 641 -9.33 -11.33 -9.54
N HIS A 642 -8.12 -11.83 -9.77
CA HIS A 642 -7.63 -13.09 -9.18
C HIS A 642 -6.71 -12.88 -7.98
N ALA A 643 -6.65 -11.66 -7.42
CA ALA A 643 -5.72 -11.28 -6.35
C ALA A 643 -4.25 -11.65 -6.64
N PHE A 644 -3.89 -11.72 -7.92
CA PHE A 644 -2.56 -12.09 -8.37
C PHE A 644 -1.64 -10.88 -8.39
N SER A 645 -0.47 -11.01 -7.76
CA SER A 645 0.56 -9.96 -7.73
C SER A 645 1.95 -10.58 -7.78
N THR A 646 2.86 -9.95 -8.51
CA THR A 646 4.28 -10.34 -8.59
C THR A 646 5.17 -9.10 -8.67
N ASP A 647 6.45 -9.25 -8.28
CA ASP A 647 7.46 -8.20 -8.42
C ASP A 647 7.54 -7.64 -9.86
N GLN A 648 7.34 -8.49 -10.88
CA GLN A 648 7.35 -8.07 -12.28
C GLN A 648 6.14 -7.22 -12.64
N LEU A 649 4.93 -7.61 -12.23
CA LEU A 649 3.72 -6.81 -12.45
C LEU A 649 3.83 -5.45 -11.75
N LEU A 650 4.28 -5.44 -10.50
CA LEU A 650 4.50 -4.20 -9.75
C LEU A 650 5.52 -3.28 -10.43
N THR A 651 6.58 -3.83 -11.02
CA THR A 651 7.57 -3.03 -11.78
C THR A 651 6.93 -2.34 -12.98
N LEU A 652 6.03 -3.02 -13.70
CA LEU A 652 5.28 -2.43 -14.83
C LEU A 652 4.30 -1.35 -14.35
N GLU A 653 3.66 -1.54 -13.20
CA GLU A 653 2.81 -0.50 -12.60
C GLU A 653 3.64 0.72 -12.13
N VAL A 654 4.87 0.52 -11.64
CA VAL A 654 5.83 1.61 -11.32
C VAL A 654 6.19 2.40 -12.57
N GLU A 655 6.52 1.72 -13.67
CA GLU A 655 6.80 2.36 -14.97
C GLU A 655 5.64 3.22 -15.45
N GLU A 656 4.43 2.66 -15.37
CA GLU A 656 3.22 3.33 -15.79
C GLU A 656 2.92 4.57 -14.93
N ALA A 657 3.05 4.45 -13.61
CA ALA A 657 2.88 5.58 -12.70
C ALA A 657 3.89 6.70 -13.00
N ILE A 658 5.14 6.36 -13.34
CA ILE A 658 6.16 7.34 -13.78
C ILE A 658 5.75 8.00 -15.10
N ALA A 659 5.28 7.23 -16.08
CA ALA A 659 4.85 7.74 -17.39
C ALA A 659 3.65 8.70 -17.27
N LEU A 660 2.73 8.45 -16.33
CA LEU A 660 1.59 9.32 -16.03
C LEU A 660 1.96 10.54 -15.16
N GLY A 661 3.17 10.57 -14.61
CA GLY A 661 3.62 11.60 -13.68
C GLY A 661 2.98 11.48 -12.29
N ASP A 662 2.61 10.28 -11.85
CA ASP A 662 2.17 9.98 -10.48
C ASP A 662 3.34 9.38 -9.68
N PHE A 663 4.28 10.25 -9.29
CA PHE A 663 5.49 9.82 -8.59
C PHE A 663 5.23 9.29 -7.18
N ASP A 664 4.13 9.71 -6.53
CA ASP A 664 3.78 9.21 -5.20
C ASP A 664 3.27 7.77 -5.28
N GLU A 665 2.45 7.46 -6.29
CA GLU A 665 2.02 6.09 -6.55
C GLU A 665 3.18 5.18 -6.97
N ALA A 666 4.08 5.67 -7.83
CA ALA A 666 5.29 4.94 -8.22
C ALA A 666 6.15 4.57 -6.99
N LEU A 667 6.34 5.48 -6.03
CA LEU A 667 7.08 5.21 -4.79
C LEU A 667 6.35 4.21 -3.89
N ARG A 668 5.01 4.29 -3.80
CA ARG A 668 4.19 3.35 -3.03
C ARG A 668 4.28 1.93 -3.59
N LEU A 669 4.21 1.78 -4.91
CA LEU A 669 4.33 0.51 -5.62
C LEU A 669 5.75 -0.07 -5.50
N ALA A 670 6.78 0.74 -5.75
CA ALA A 670 8.17 0.31 -5.61
C ALA A 670 8.49 -0.17 -4.18
N GLY A 671 7.84 0.39 -3.17
CA GLY A 671 7.96 -0.04 -1.78
C GLY A 671 7.38 -1.43 -1.47
N GLN A 672 6.64 -2.04 -2.39
CA GLN A 672 6.07 -3.39 -2.26
C GLN A 672 6.92 -4.48 -2.95
N ILE A 673 7.88 -4.08 -3.78
CA ILE A 673 8.73 -5.00 -4.55
C ILE A 673 9.89 -5.49 -3.67
N THR A 674 10.25 -6.77 -3.82
CA THR A 674 11.36 -7.36 -3.05
C THR A 674 12.68 -6.69 -3.40
N PRO A 675 13.40 -6.02 -2.47
CA PRO A 675 14.63 -5.28 -2.77
C PRO A 675 15.73 -6.16 -3.36
N ASP A 676 15.78 -7.42 -2.91
CA ASP A 676 16.78 -8.40 -3.28
C ASP A 676 16.46 -9.18 -4.56
N SER A 677 15.44 -8.79 -5.34
CA SER A 677 15.19 -9.34 -6.67
C SER A 677 15.82 -8.51 -7.79
N VAL A 678 15.90 -9.10 -8.98
CA VAL A 678 16.25 -8.45 -10.24
C VAL A 678 15.29 -7.28 -10.56
N TYR A 679 14.00 -7.46 -10.28
CA TYR A 679 12.95 -6.45 -10.46
C TYR A 679 12.99 -5.35 -9.40
N GLY A 680 13.36 -5.69 -8.16
CA GLY A 680 13.57 -4.71 -7.09
C GLY A 680 14.68 -3.73 -7.41
N ALA A 681 15.82 -4.23 -7.88
CA ALA A 681 16.94 -3.38 -8.26
C ALA A 681 16.60 -2.51 -9.50
N ASP A 682 15.82 -3.03 -10.45
CA ASP A 682 15.30 -2.27 -11.60
C ASP A 682 14.36 -1.13 -11.16
N SER A 683 13.42 -1.44 -10.27
CA SER A 683 12.51 -0.46 -9.69
C SER A 683 13.23 0.60 -8.88
N GLN A 684 14.27 0.24 -8.12
CA GLN A 684 15.08 1.19 -7.36
C GLN A 684 15.86 2.17 -8.25
N LEU A 685 16.30 1.76 -9.44
CA LEU A 685 16.88 2.70 -10.41
C LEU A 685 15.87 3.72 -10.93
N ARG A 686 14.60 3.31 -11.13
CA ARG A 686 13.51 4.24 -11.49
C ARG A 686 13.16 5.17 -10.33
N VAL A 687 13.21 4.68 -9.09
CA VAL A 687 13.06 5.51 -7.89
C VAL A 687 14.15 6.56 -7.79
N ALA A 688 15.40 6.25 -8.17
CA ALA A 688 16.48 7.24 -8.22
C ALA A 688 16.16 8.40 -9.18
N LEU A 689 15.49 8.13 -10.31
CA LEU A 689 15.02 9.18 -11.24
C LEU A 689 14.02 10.12 -10.55
N ILE A 690 13.06 9.58 -9.79
CA ILE A 690 12.10 10.36 -9.00
C ILE A 690 12.83 11.21 -7.95
N HIS A 691 13.78 10.62 -7.23
CA HIS A 691 14.54 11.32 -6.19
C HIS A 691 15.40 12.45 -6.77
N VAL A 692 16.06 12.24 -7.91
CA VAL A 692 16.79 13.32 -8.61
C VAL A 692 15.83 14.43 -9.05
N ALA A 693 14.69 14.08 -9.65
CA ALA A 693 13.70 15.07 -10.10
C ALA A 693 13.16 15.95 -8.95
N ARG A 694 12.98 15.36 -7.75
CA ARG A 694 12.45 16.04 -6.56
C ARG A 694 13.52 16.80 -5.77
N SER A 695 14.66 16.17 -5.53
CA SER A 695 15.63 16.60 -4.52
C SER A 695 16.99 16.99 -5.09
N GLY A 696 17.25 16.70 -6.37
CA GLY A 696 18.45 17.12 -7.07
C GLY A 696 19.57 16.08 -7.18
N PRO A 697 20.74 16.50 -7.69
CA PRO A 697 21.74 15.61 -8.28
C PRO A 697 22.47 14.73 -7.26
N GLU A 698 22.48 15.10 -5.98
CA GLU A 698 23.12 14.27 -4.93
C GLU A 698 22.49 12.87 -4.84
N LYS A 699 21.22 12.76 -5.23
CA LYS A 699 20.48 11.49 -5.29
C LYS A 699 20.91 10.58 -6.43
N ALA A 700 21.66 11.07 -7.42
CA ALA A 700 22.22 10.22 -8.47
C ALA A 700 23.24 9.21 -7.91
N SER A 701 23.89 9.51 -6.77
CA SER A 701 24.83 8.59 -6.10
C SER A 701 24.17 7.29 -5.60
N GLU A 702 22.84 7.28 -5.41
CA GLU A 702 22.08 6.09 -5.04
C GLU A 702 22.18 4.99 -6.13
N VAL A 703 22.51 5.37 -7.37
CA VAL A 703 22.71 4.45 -8.49
C VAL A 703 23.94 3.56 -8.30
N ASP A 704 25.01 4.01 -7.64
CA ASP A 704 26.28 3.27 -7.62
C ASP A 704 26.21 1.95 -6.84
N ALA A 705 25.49 1.94 -5.73
CA ALA A 705 25.25 0.72 -4.95
C ALA A 705 24.42 -0.30 -5.76
N LEU A 706 23.41 0.18 -6.49
CA LEU A 706 22.54 -0.62 -7.34
C LEU A 706 23.27 -1.14 -8.57
N ARG A 707 24.11 -0.31 -9.18
CA ARG A 707 24.92 -0.62 -10.36
C ARG A 707 25.79 -1.85 -10.13
N ARG A 708 26.54 -1.92 -9.01
CA ARG A 708 27.42 -3.07 -8.73
C ARG A 708 26.66 -4.40 -8.71
N ARG A 709 25.47 -4.40 -8.12
CA ARG A 709 24.61 -5.57 -8.03
C ARG A 709 24.04 -5.98 -9.39
N LEU A 710 23.66 -5.00 -10.20
CA LEU A 710 23.04 -5.21 -11.51
C LEU A 710 24.04 -5.55 -12.63
N LEU A 711 25.31 -5.13 -12.50
CA LEU A 711 26.38 -5.53 -13.40
C LEU A 711 26.65 -7.05 -13.36
N ASN A 712 26.30 -7.71 -12.26
CA ASN A 712 26.39 -9.17 -12.14
C ASN A 712 25.18 -9.89 -12.76
N ALA A 713 24.21 -9.18 -13.36
CA ALA A 713 22.99 -9.73 -13.98
C ALA A 713 22.93 -9.50 -15.52
N PRO A 714 23.48 -10.43 -16.34
CA PRO A 714 23.63 -10.32 -17.80
C PRO A 714 22.39 -9.91 -18.60
N MET A 715 21.20 -10.31 -18.19
CA MET A 715 19.95 -9.97 -18.88
C MET A 715 19.64 -8.46 -18.84
N LEU A 716 20.11 -7.80 -17.80
CA LEU A 716 19.40 -6.68 -17.21
C LEU A 716 20.31 -5.43 -17.21
N TRP A 717 21.63 -5.61 -17.05
CA TRP A 717 22.65 -4.55 -17.23
C TRP A 717 22.52 -3.80 -18.56
N ARG A 718 22.12 -4.48 -19.63
CA ARG A 718 21.92 -3.90 -20.96
C ARG A 718 20.76 -2.89 -20.93
N THR A 719 19.65 -3.22 -20.25
CA THR A 719 18.49 -2.34 -20.05
C THR A 719 18.75 -1.27 -18.98
N PHE A 720 19.64 -1.53 -18.02
CA PHE A 720 20.03 -0.59 -16.95
C PHE A 720 20.94 0.56 -17.39
N ALA A 721 21.80 0.34 -18.38
CA ALA A 721 22.62 1.40 -18.98
C ALA A 721 21.74 2.60 -19.39
N THR A 722 20.57 2.30 -19.98
CA THR A 722 19.58 3.29 -20.37
C THR A 722 19.02 4.10 -19.19
N THR A 723 18.53 3.43 -18.14
CA THR A 723 17.90 4.10 -16.99
C THR A 723 18.93 4.91 -16.22
N THR A 724 20.15 4.38 -16.05
CA THR A 724 21.23 5.10 -15.37
C THR A 724 21.70 6.32 -16.17
N ALA A 725 21.84 6.22 -17.49
CA ALA A 725 22.14 7.36 -18.35
C ALA A 725 21.06 8.46 -18.24
N GLN A 726 19.77 8.09 -18.14
CA GLN A 726 18.68 9.03 -17.88
C GLN A 726 18.82 9.71 -16.52
N VAL A 727 19.10 8.97 -15.45
CA VAL A 727 19.28 9.52 -14.10
C VAL A 727 20.41 10.56 -14.08
N PHE A 728 21.57 10.24 -14.64
CA PHE A 728 22.70 11.16 -14.68
C PHE A 728 22.45 12.37 -15.58
N LEU A 729 21.80 12.18 -16.74
CA LEU A 729 21.45 13.30 -17.60
C LEU A 729 20.41 14.23 -16.95
N LEU A 730 19.44 13.66 -16.21
CA LEU A 730 18.46 14.40 -15.41
C LEU A 730 19.15 15.18 -14.28
N ALA A 731 20.17 14.59 -13.66
CA ALA A 731 21.02 15.22 -12.65
C ALA A 731 21.98 16.29 -13.19
N ASP A 732 21.91 16.61 -14.49
CA ASP A 732 22.82 17.55 -15.17
C ASP A 732 24.31 17.11 -15.11
N GLN A 733 24.54 15.81 -15.18
CA GLN A 733 25.86 15.16 -15.18
C GLN A 733 26.12 14.46 -16.53
N PRO A 734 26.40 15.22 -17.61
CA PRO A 734 26.49 14.67 -18.96
C PRO A 734 27.71 13.75 -19.18
N ARG A 735 28.81 13.90 -18.42
CA ARG A 735 29.97 12.99 -18.55
C ARG A 735 29.62 11.59 -18.06
N GLU A 736 28.98 11.52 -16.91
CA GLU A 736 28.50 10.30 -16.28
C GLU A 736 27.40 9.67 -17.13
N ALA A 737 26.45 10.47 -17.62
CA ALA A 737 25.41 9.98 -18.53
C ALA A 737 25.99 9.35 -19.81
N LEU A 738 27.00 9.99 -20.43
CA LEU A 738 27.69 9.45 -21.60
C LEU A 738 28.44 8.15 -21.28
N ALA A 739 29.19 8.12 -20.17
CA ALA A 739 29.91 6.92 -19.73
C ALA A 739 28.95 5.74 -19.48
N HIS A 740 27.76 6.00 -18.95
CA HIS A 740 26.73 4.99 -18.74
C HIS A 740 26.06 4.55 -20.04
N ALA A 741 25.85 5.46 -21.00
CA ALA A 741 25.31 5.12 -22.31
C ALA A 741 26.29 4.27 -23.15
N GLU A 742 27.61 4.47 -23.00
CA GLU A 742 28.65 3.65 -23.66
C GLU A 742 28.54 2.16 -23.32
N LEU A 743 27.99 1.80 -22.15
CA LEU A 743 27.73 0.39 -21.79
C LEU A 743 26.77 -0.29 -22.79
N ALA A 744 25.88 0.45 -23.45
CA ALA A 744 24.95 -0.08 -24.45
C ALA A 744 25.54 -0.21 -25.86
N LYS A 745 26.72 0.37 -26.12
CA LYS A 745 27.21 0.62 -27.48
C LYS A 745 27.60 -0.67 -28.23
N GLU A 746 28.19 -1.63 -27.53
CA GLU A 746 28.58 -2.91 -28.11
C GLU A 746 27.36 -3.69 -28.63
N HIS A 747 26.28 -3.74 -27.85
CA HIS A 747 25.03 -4.41 -28.20
C HIS A 747 24.30 -3.75 -29.36
N LEU A 748 24.30 -2.41 -29.37
CA LEU A 748 23.76 -1.64 -30.49
C LEU A 748 24.55 -1.91 -31.79
N ARG A 749 25.87 -2.05 -31.70
CA ARG A 749 26.71 -2.43 -32.86
C ARG A 749 26.45 -3.85 -33.34
N ALA A 750 26.18 -4.77 -32.41
CA ALA A 750 25.79 -6.15 -32.68
C ALA A 750 24.37 -6.30 -33.23
N GLY A 751 23.59 -5.21 -33.35
CA GLY A 751 22.26 -5.22 -33.95
C GLY A 751 21.12 -5.60 -33.00
N SER A 752 21.30 -5.41 -31.69
CA SER A 752 20.29 -5.75 -30.68
C SER A 752 18.91 -5.12 -30.97
N GLN A 753 17.87 -5.93 -30.86
CA GLN A 753 16.46 -5.53 -31.08
C GLN A 753 15.78 -5.00 -29.80
N ARG A 754 16.52 -4.72 -28.74
CA ARG A 754 15.95 -4.25 -27.46
C ARG A 754 15.65 -2.75 -27.53
N PHE A 755 14.36 -2.38 -27.56
CA PHE A 755 13.94 -0.99 -27.74
C PHE A 755 14.39 -0.06 -26.61
N ALA A 756 14.60 -0.57 -25.38
CA ALA A 756 15.12 0.22 -24.28
C ALA A 756 16.55 0.75 -24.54
N LEU A 757 17.36 0.06 -25.35
CA LEU A 757 18.69 0.55 -25.73
C LEU A 757 18.62 1.78 -26.67
N ASP A 758 17.52 1.94 -27.40
CA ASP A 758 17.33 3.07 -28.31
C ASP A 758 17.27 4.40 -27.53
N VAL A 759 16.80 4.39 -26.28
CA VAL A 759 16.80 5.55 -25.39
C VAL A 759 18.22 5.98 -24.97
N ALA A 760 19.13 5.02 -24.74
CA ALA A 760 20.51 5.34 -24.35
C ALA A 760 21.24 6.15 -25.44
N VAL A 761 20.89 5.93 -26.72
CA VAL A 761 21.44 6.69 -27.85
C VAL A 761 21.04 8.17 -27.77
N ILE A 762 19.79 8.48 -27.43
CA ILE A 762 19.35 9.88 -27.27
C ILE A 762 20.10 10.53 -26.10
N CYS A 763 20.24 9.82 -24.96
CA CYS A 763 21.04 10.29 -23.84
C CYS A 763 22.50 10.57 -24.23
N ALA A 764 23.11 9.67 -25.01
CA ALA A 764 24.50 9.82 -25.45
C ALA A 764 24.71 11.01 -26.40
N ILE A 765 23.83 11.16 -27.40
CA ILE A 765 23.88 12.28 -28.35
C ILE A 765 23.70 13.61 -27.59
N GLU A 766 22.72 13.69 -26.71
CA GLU A 766 22.48 14.90 -25.91
C GLU A 766 23.66 15.21 -24.97
N SER A 767 24.24 14.18 -24.34
CA SER A 767 25.38 14.34 -23.44
C SER A 767 26.64 14.79 -24.19
N ALA A 768 26.97 14.16 -25.32
CA ALA A 768 28.10 14.55 -26.17
C ALA A 768 27.96 15.99 -26.68
N ARG A 769 26.73 16.38 -27.08
CA ARG A 769 26.41 17.75 -27.51
C ARG A 769 26.63 18.77 -26.38
N ARG A 770 26.14 18.50 -25.16
CA ARG A 770 26.34 19.38 -23.99
C ARG A 770 27.81 19.52 -23.60
N LEU A 771 28.61 18.48 -23.83
CA LEU A 771 30.04 18.46 -23.54
C LEU A 771 30.89 19.12 -24.64
N GLY A 772 30.34 19.31 -25.84
CA GLY A 772 31.11 19.73 -27.01
C GLY A 772 32.08 18.64 -27.51
N ASP A 773 31.77 17.36 -27.28
CA ASP A 773 32.57 16.23 -27.75
C ASP A 773 32.10 15.79 -29.15
N ASP A 774 32.67 16.43 -30.18
CA ASP A 774 32.30 16.18 -31.58
C ASP A 774 32.57 14.73 -32.02
N ALA A 775 33.63 14.11 -31.52
CA ALA A 775 33.99 12.74 -31.89
C ALA A 775 32.98 11.73 -31.34
N ALA A 776 32.59 11.88 -30.07
CA ALA A 776 31.52 11.06 -29.48
C ALA A 776 30.19 11.29 -30.20
N LEU A 777 29.85 12.56 -30.47
CA LEU A 777 28.61 12.93 -31.14
C LEU A 777 28.50 12.29 -32.54
N GLU A 778 29.55 12.36 -33.37
CA GLU A 778 29.58 11.71 -34.69
C GLU A 778 29.44 10.19 -34.58
N SER A 779 30.14 9.58 -33.62
CA SER A 779 30.09 8.14 -33.39
C SER A 779 28.66 7.67 -33.08
N TRP A 780 27.93 8.40 -32.23
CA TRP A 780 26.56 8.05 -31.84
C TRP A 780 25.53 8.39 -32.92
N ILE A 781 25.71 9.48 -33.68
CA ILE A 781 24.86 9.78 -34.85
C ILE A 781 25.00 8.68 -35.91
N ALA A 782 26.23 8.28 -36.24
CA ALA A 782 26.48 7.21 -37.21
C ALA A 782 25.86 5.88 -36.76
N LEU A 783 25.93 5.57 -35.46
CA LEU A 783 25.28 4.39 -34.89
C LEU A 783 23.75 4.47 -34.99
N ALA A 784 23.16 5.62 -34.68
CA ALA A 784 21.72 5.83 -34.75
C ALA A 784 21.18 5.67 -36.18
N LEU A 785 21.90 6.19 -37.16
CA LEU A 785 21.49 6.23 -38.57
C LEU A 785 21.85 4.96 -39.36
N LYS A 786 22.60 4.01 -38.77
CA LYS A 786 23.00 2.76 -39.42
C LYS A 786 21.76 1.97 -39.91
N ALA A 787 21.77 1.63 -41.20
CA ALA A 787 20.73 0.81 -41.84
C ALA A 787 20.89 -0.70 -41.53
N GLY A 788 19.81 -1.49 -41.74
CA GLY A 788 19.87 -2.96 -41.69
C GLY A 788 19.28 -3.61 -40.44
N VAL A 789 18.27 -3.01 -39.82
CA VAL A 789 17.60 -3.58 -38.64
C VAL A 789 16.23 -4.16 -39.03
N ALA A 790 15.93 -5.38 -38.60
CA ALA A 790 14.75 -6.14 -39.05
C ALA A 790 13.39 -5.51 -38.68
N VAL A 791 13.33 -4.70 -37.62
CA VAL A 791 12.08 -4.16 -37.06
C VAL A 791 12.22 -2.69 -36.66
N GLU A 792 11.21 -1.88 -36.99
CA GLU A 792 11.18 -0.44 -36.73
C GLU A 792 10.20 -0.06 -35.61
N THR A 793 10.72 0.18 -34.39
CA THR A 793 9.89 0.62 -33.24
C THR A 793 9.70 2.15 -33.20
N LEU A 794 8.71 2.64 -32.46
CA LEU A 794 8.50 4.09 -32.27
C LEU A 794 9.72 4.78 -31.63
N VAL A 795 10.33 4.17 -30.60
CA VAL A 795 11.53 4.72 -29.94
C VAL A 795 12.74 4.71 -30.89
N ARG A 796 12.83 3.70 -31.77
CA ARG A 796 13.88 3.66 -32.80
C ARG A 796 13.71 4.75 -33.85
N ARG A 797 12.46 5.00 -34.27
CA ARG A 797 12.12 6.14 -35.14
C ARG A 797 12.49 7.46 -34.46
N ALA A 798 12.15 7.60 -33.18
CA ALA A 798 12.48 8.78 -32.39
C ALA A 798 13.98 9.05 -32.31
N ARG A 799 14.81 8.02 -31.99
CA ARG A 799 16.27 8.21 -31.91
C ARG A 799 16.89 8.57 -33.26
N ARG A 800 16.37 8.03 -34.37
CA ARG A 800 16.89 8.33 -35.72
C ARG A 800 16.53 9.73 -36.14
N ALA A 801 15.31 10.15 -35.84
CA ALA A 801 14.85 11.51 -36.05
C ALA A 801 15.67 12.49 -35.20
N TYR A 802 15.94 12.17 -33.93
CA TYR A 802 16.81 12.98 -33.05
C TYR A 802 18.24 13.10 -33.60
N ALA A 803 18.87 11.98 -33.93
CA ALA A 803 20.22 11.96 -34.49
C ALA A 803 20.31 12.67 -35.85
N GLY A 804 19.30 12.48 -36.70
CA GLY A 804 19.20 13.14 -37.99
C GLY A 804 19.01 14.65 -37.85
N ALA A 805 18.31 15.12 -36.83
CA ALA A 805 18.17 16.55 -36.54
C ALA A 805 19.52 17.17 -36.17
N GLU A 806 20.30 16.52 -35.29
CA GLU A 806 21.65 16.99 -34.94
C GLU A 806 22.60 16.96 -36.14
N HIS A 807 22.51 15.92 -36.98
CA HIS A 807 23.31 15.82 -38.19
C HIS A 807 22.99 16.95 -39.19
N ALA A 808 21.70 17.12 -39.54
CA ALA A 808 21.25 18.16 -40.45
C ALA A 808 21.61 19.57 -39.94
N ARG A 809 21.53 19.80 -38.62
CA ARG A 809 21.92 21.06 -38.03
C ARG A 809 23.41 21.37 -38.19
N ARG A 810 24.28 20.35 -38.11
CA ARG A 810 25.72 20.50 -38.34
C ARG A 810 26.07 20.73 -39.82
N GLU A 811 25.26 20.18 -40.73
CA GLU A 811 25.35 20.47 -42.17
C GLU A 811 24.84 21.87 -42.54
N GLY A 812 24.25 22.61 -41.59
CA GLY A 812 23.67 23.94 -41.81
C GLY A 812 22.24 23.92 -42.35
N ASP A 813 21.59 22.75 -42.44
CA ASP A 813 20.21 22.60 -42.89
C ASP A 813 19.23 22.66 -41.70
N LEU A 814 18.93 23.89 -41.26
CA LEU A 814 18.02 24.12 -40.13
C LEU A 814 16.58 23.68 -40.43
N GLY A 815 16.12 23.78 -41.68
CA GLY A 815 14.77 23.37 -42.08
C GLY A 815 14.56 21.87 -41.91
N ARG A 816 15.53 21.06 -42.37
CA ARG A 816 15.53 19.61 -42.15
C ARG A 816 15.71 19.25 -40.68
N ALA A 817 16.55 19.98 -39.94
CA ALA A 817 16.71 19.75 -38.50
C ALA A 817 15.40 19.97 -37.71
N LEU A 818 14.62 20.99 -38.06
CA LEU A 818 13.31 21.26 -37.47
C LEU A 818 12.29 20.15 -37.77
N ALA A 819 12.20 19.72 -39.03
CA ALA A 819 11.31 18.63 -39.42
C ALA A 819 11.67 17.31 -38.70
N LEU A 820 12.95 16.97 -38.61
CA LEU A 820 13.40 15.75 -37.94
C LEU A 820 13.25 15.81 -36.41
N SER A 821 13.50 16.97 -35.79
CA SER A 821 13.27 17.12 -34.34
C SER A 821 11.78 17.06 -33.98
N ALA A 822 10.89 17.63 -34.81
CA ALA A 822 9.44 17.47 -34.66
C ALA A 822 9.01 16.00 -34.77
N ALA A 823 9.52 15.26 -35.75
CA ALA A 823 9.26 13.83 -35.91
C ALA A 823 9.77 12.99 -34.72
N SER A 824 10.86 13.41 -34.07
CA SER A 824 11.36 12.78 -32.85
C SER A 824 10.39 12.99 -31.68
N VAL A 825 9.89 14.22 -31.50
CA VAL A 825 8.88 14.57 -30.49
C VAL A 825 7.59 13.79 -30.72
N GLU A 826 7.08 13.74 -31.95
CA GLU A 826 5.86 12.99 -32.30
C GLU A 826 6.01 11.49 -31.97
N ALA A 827 7.16 10.89 -32.27
CA ALA A 827 7.40 9.48 -31.98
C ALA A 827 7.56 9.15 -30.48
N LEU A 828 7.86 10.17 -29.65
CA LEU A 828 7.96 10.06 -28.18
C LEU A 828 6.70 10.52 -27.45
N ASP A 829 5.73 11.10 -28.17
CA ASP A 829 4.48 11.56 -27.57
C ASP A 829 3.74 10.37 -26.96
N HIS A 830 3.28 10.51 -25.72
CA HIS A 830 2.70 9.43 -24.93
C HIS A 830 3.61 8.20 -24.75
N SER A 831 4.93 8.38 -24.78
CA SER A 831 5.87 7.30 -24.50
C SER A 831 5.98 7.02 -22.99
N GLN A 832 6.44 5.81 -22.67
CA GLN A 832 6.80 5.40 -21.30
C GLN A 832 8.12 6.04 -20.80
N TRP A 833 8.68 7.01 -21.52
CA TRP A 833 9.98 7.64 -21.24
C TRP A 833 9.86 9.17 -21.14
N PRO A 834 9.15 9.70 -20.13
CA PRO A 834 8.79 11.12 -20.07
C PRO A 834 9.99 12.08 -19.99
N PHE A 835 11.11 11.63 -19.43
CA PHE A 835 12.34 12.42 -19.42
C PHE A 835 13.00 12.52 -20.81
N ILE A 836 12.91 11.48 -21.62
CA ILE A 836 13.46 11.49 -22.99
C ILE A 836 12.60 12.32 -23.92
N GLU A 837 11.28 12.23 -23.75
CA GLU A 837 10.35 13.15 -24.39
C GLU A 837 10.68 14.61 -24.01
N THR A 838 10.97 14.87 -22.73
CA THR A 838 11.42 16.19 -22.27
C THR A 838 12.69 16.65 -23.00
N VAL A 839 13.71 15.78 -23.13
CA VAL A 839 14.95 16.10 -23.87
C VAL A 839 14.66 16.44 -25.33
N ALA A 840 13.84 15.64 -26.01
CA ALA A 840 13.47 15.87 -27.42
C ALA A 840 12.71 17.19 -27.61
N ARG A 841 11.72 17.48 -26.75
CA ARG A 841 10.92 18.72 -26.81
C ARG A 841 11.76 19.96 -26.53
N LEU A 842 12.62 19.94 -25.52
CA LEU A 842 13.51 21.07 -25.23
C LEU A 842 14.50 21.29 -26.36
N ARG A 843 15.01 20.22 -27.00
CA ARG A 843 15.90 20.36 -28.15
C ARG A 843 15.18 20.91 -29.39
N HIS A 844 13.96 20.47 -29.65
CA HIS A 844 13.12 21.04 -30.71
C HIS A 844 12.86 22.54 -30.47
N ALA A 845 12.55 22.92 -29.23
CA ALA A 845 12.40 24.32 -28.84
C ALA A 845 13.68 25.15 -29.04
N ASP A 846 14.86 24.59 -28.74
CA ASP A 846 16.15 25.24 -29.02
C ASP A 846 16.33 25.50 -30.52
N LEU A 847 16.06 24.51 -31.39
CA LEU A 847 16.16 24.66 -32.84
C LEU A 847 15.18 25.69 -33.41
N LEU A 848 13.95 25.77 -32.85
CA LEU A 848 12.96 26.79 -33.21
C LEU A 848 13.47 28.20 -32.90
N LEU A 849 14.09 28.38 -31.73
CA LEU A 849 14.65 29.67 -31.32
C LEU A 849 15.85 30.12 -32.16
N GLU A 850 16.55 29.20 -32.82
CA GLU A 850 17.67 29.54 -33.71
C GLU A 850 17.23 30.15 -35.04
N ARG A 851 15.98 29.92 -35.48
CA ARG A 851 15.40 30.58 -36.66
C ARG A 851 14.97 32.02 -36.39
N ASP A 852 14.81 32.37 -35.11
CA ASP A 852 14.53 33.71 -34.55
C ASP A 852 13.28 34.41 -35.14
N ASP A 853 12.21 33.64 -35.40
CA ASP A 853 10.89 34.14 -35.82
C ASP A 853 9.87 34.14 -34.65
N GLN A 854 8.88 35.03 -34.70
CA GLN A 854 7.87 35.21 -33.65
C GLN A 854 6.97 33.96 -33.51
N ASP A 855 6.61 33.33 -34.62
CA ASP A 855 5.79 32.11 -34.62
C ASP A 855 6.54 30.92 -33.98
N ASP A 856 7.84 30.78 -34.26
CA ASP A 856 8.68 29.74 -33.65
C ASP A 856 8.87 29.96 -32.16
N ARG A 857 8.98 31.22 -31.74
CA ARG A 857 9.07 31.56 -30.32
C ARG A 857 7.81 31.14 -29.57
N ALA A 858 6.65 31.26 -30.20
CA ALA A 858 5.38 30.77 -29.65
C ALA A 858 5.35 29.23 -29.59
N LEU A 859 5.80 28.55 -30.64
CA LEU A 859 5.92 27.08 -30.68
C LEU A 859 6.90 26.55 -29.61
N ALA A 860 8.07 27.17 -29.45
CA ALA A 860 9.02 26.84 -28.40
C ALA A 860 8.43 27.04 -26.99
N GLY A 861 7.63 28.08 -26.80
CA GLY A 861 6.87 28.31 -25.57
C GLY A 861 5.81 27.23 -25.32
N ALA A 862 5.16 26.71 -26.37
CA ALA A 862 4.19 25.62 -26.26
C ALA A 862 4.85 24.29 -25.88
N GLU A 863 6.03 23.99 -26.42
CA GLU A 863 6.81 22.81 -26.02
C GLU A 863 7.22 22.87 -24.55
N LEU A 864 7.73 24.03 -24.09
CA LEU A 864 8.03 24.26 -22.68
C LEU A 864 6.79 24.09 -21.80
N ALA A 865 5.61 24.53 -22.26
CA ALA A 865 4.36 24.39 -21.51
C ALA A 865 3.97 22.92 -21.29
N ARG A 866 4.14 22.06 -22.31
CA ARG A 866 3.89 20.61 -22.20
C ARG A 866 4.83 19.96 -21.18
N VAL A 867 6.14 20.25 -21.28
CA VAL A 867 7.15 19.74 -20.36
C VAL A 867 6.84 20.17 -18.92
N VAL A 868 6.59 21.46 -18.68
CA VAL A 868 6.30 21.99 -17.35
C VAL A 868 5.01 21.40 -16.76
N ALA A 869 4.00 21.12 -17.58
CA ALA A 869 2.76 20.50 -17.13
C ALA A 869 2.98 19.09 -16.57
N PHE A 870 3.83 18.29 -17.22
CA PHE A 870 4.21 16.96 -16.73
C PHE A 870 4.95 17.05 -15.39
N TRP A 871 6.05 17.81 -15.32
CA TRP A 871 6.90 17.86 -14.12
C TRP A 871 6.23 18.52 -12.91
N ARG A 872 5.20 19.35 -13.12
CA ARG A 872 4.32 19.84 -12.04
C ARG A 872 3.45 18.75 -11.47
N ARG A 873 2.82 17.95 -12.32
CA ARG A 873 1.98 16.81 -11.91
C ARG A 873 2.81 15.79 -11.14
N ALA A 874 4.03 15.52 -11.62
CA ALA A 874 5.01 14.65 -10.97
C ALA A 874 5.53 15.18 -9.62
N GLY A 875 5.26 16.44 -9.28
CA GLY A 875 5.75 17.05 -8.05
C GLY A 875 7.28 17.07 -7.99
N ALA A 876 7.95 17.53 -9.05
CA ALA A 876 9.41 17.55 -9.19
C ALA A 876 10.00 18.97 -9.02
N PRO A 877 10.05 19.52 -7.79
CA PRO A 877 10.41 20.92 -7.57
C PRO A 877 11.84 21.27 -8.00
N TRP A 878 12.81 20.37 -7.81
CA TRP A 878 14.17 20.61 -8.26
C TRP A 878 14.26 20.75 -9.78
N TYR A 879 13.67 19.80 -10.53
CA TYR A 879 13.72 19.84 -11.99
C TYR A 879 12.89 21.00 -12.57
N LEU A 880 11.77 21.38 -11.92
CA LEU A 880 11.04 22.62 -12.27
C LEU A 880 11.89 23.89 -12.07
N GLY A 881 12.81 23.88 -11.10
CA GLY A 881 13.84 24.91 -10.94
C GLY A 881 14.75 24.98 -12.15
N ARG A 882 15.26 23.83 -12.61
CA ARG A 882 16.10 23.73 -13.82
C ARG A 882 15.39 24.22 -15.08
N LEU A 883 14.11 23.86 -15.27
CA LEU A 883 13.32 24.35 -16.40
C LEU A 883 13.12 25.87 -16.36
N ARG A 884 13.02 26.46 -15.15
CA ARG A 884 12.95 27.91 -14.98
C ARG A 884 14.24 28.60 -15.41
N ASP A 885 15.38 28.05 -15.03
CA ASP A 885 16.70 28.58 -15.45
C ASP A 885 16.89 28.45 -16.96
N TRP A 886 16.57 27.29 -17.53
CA TRP A 886 16.60 27.04 -18.98
C TRP A 886 15.74 28.05 -19.75
N ALA A 887 14.50 28.26 -19.31
CA ALA A 887 13.58 29.22 -19.94
C ALA A 887 14.07 30.66 -19.84
N ARG A 888 14.66 31.05 -18.70
CA ARG A 888 15.23 32.38 -18.49
C ARG A 888 16.38 32.66 -19.46
N GLU A 889 17.30 31.72 -19.63
CA GLU A 889 18.43 31.83 -20.57
C GLU A 889 17.95 32.08 -22.01
N ARG A 890 16.85 31.43 -22.40
CA ARG A 890 16.24 31.53 -23.74
C ARG A 890 15.23 32.66 -23.88
N ARG A 891 15.06 33.47 -22.82
CA ARG A 891 14.07 34.56 -22.73
C ARG A 891 12.63 34.07 -23.03
N LEU A 892 12.32 32.83 -22.69
CA LEU A 892 10.98 32.27 -22.76
C LEU A 892 10.25 32.54 -21.44
N ARG A 893 8.93 32.78 -21.52
CA ARG A 893 8.11 32.97 -20.33
C ARG A 893 7.81 31.60 -19.72
N MET A 894 8.17 31.41 -18.45
CA MET A 894 7.72 30.23 -17.72
C MET A 894 6.18 30.21 -17.67
N PRO A 895 5.54 29.10 -18.08
CA PRO A 895 4.10 28.95 -17.97
C PRO A 895 3.70 29.23 -16.52
N PRO A 896 2.64 30.02 -16.24
CA PRO A 896 2.19 30.26 -14.88
C PRO A 896 1.86 28.92 -14.23
N ALA A 897 2.10 28.79 -12.91
CA ALA A 897 1.48 27.69 -12.18
C ALA A 897 -0.03 27.76 -12.47
N PRO A 898 -0.71 26.65 -12.78
CA PRO A 898 -2.16 26.69 -12.78
C PRO A 898 -2.55 27.32 -11.44
N THR A 899 -3.32 28.40 -11.47
CA THR A 899 -3.97 28.92 -10.27
C THR A 899 -4.57 27.70 -9.61
N PRO A 900 -4.34 27.42 -8.31
CA PRO A 900 -5.03 26.30 -7.69
C PRO A 900 -6.48 26.54 -8.03
N ALA A 901 -7.03 25.71 -8.91
CA ALA A 901 -8.44 25.69 -9.13
C ALA A 901 -8.94 25.50 -7.70
N VAL A 902 -9.74 26.45 -7.21
CA VAL A 902 -10.69 26.19 -6.12
C VAL A 902 -11.12 24.77 -6.38
N ARG A 903 -10.63 23.79 -5.60
CA ARG A 903 -10.70 22.35 -5.93
C ARG A 903 -12.09 22.18 -6.49
N SER A 904 -12.23 21.99 -7.80
CA SER A 904 -13.57 22.05 -8.36
C SER A 904 -14.23 20.88 -7.69
N THR A 905 -15.19 21.16 -6.82
CA THR A 905 -15.98 20.14 -6.12
C THR A 905 -16.64 19.18 -7.12
N ARG A 906 -16.62 19.55 -8.40
CA ARG A 906 -17.04 18.84 -9.62
C ARG A 906 -16.13 17.70 -10.12
N ALA A 907 -14.91 17.52 -9.62
CA ALA A 907 -14.09 16.36 -10.02
C ALA A 907 -14.54 15.10 -9.28
N LEU A 908 -14.81 14.02 -10.01
CA LEU A 908 -15.16 12.72 -9.41
C LEU A 908 -13.94 12.13 -8.68
N THR A 909 -14.16 11.69 -7.45
CA THR A 909 -13.19 10.90 -6.68
C THR A 909 -12.95 9.53 -7.34
N PRO A 910 -11.87 8.79 -7.01
CA PRO A 910 -11.66 7.44 -7.51
C PRO A 910 -12.87 6.52 -7.32
N ARG A 911 -13.49 6.57 -6.13
CA ARG A 911 -14.68 5.76 -5.81
C ARG A 911 -15.92 6.19 -6.58
N GLU A 912 -16.11 7.50 -6.80
CA GLU A 912 -17.20 7.99 -7.64
C GLU A 912 -16.99 7.68 -9.13
N ARG A 913 -15.74 7.60 -9.61
CA ARG A 913 -15.44 7.14 -10.98
C ARG A 913 -15.76 5.66 -11.17
N GLU A 914 -15.43 4.84 -10.17
CA GLU A 914 -15.77 3.41 -10.16
C GLU A 914 -17.28 3.19 -10.17
N VAL A 915 -18.04 3.90 -9.33
CA VAL A 915 -19.51 3.88 -9.35
C VAL A 915 -20.06 4.41 -10.68
N ALA A 916 -19.52 5.49 -11.25
CA ALA A 916 -19.94 6.03 -12.54
C ALA A 916 -19.67 5.06 -13.72
N ALA A 917 -18.58 4.28 -13.66
CA ALA A 917 -18.30 3.24 -14.65
C ALA A 917 -19.34 2.12 -14.59
N LEU A 918 -19.66 1.63 -13.37
CA LEU A 918 -20.69 0.60 -13.19
C LEU A 918 -22.11 1.10 -13.54
N VAL A 919 -22.38 2.40 -13.37
CA VAL A 919 -23.61 3.04 -13.88
C VAL A 919 -23.65 3.01 -15.41
N THR A 920 -22.51 3.14 -16.08
CA THR A 920 -22.39 3.09 -17.55
C THR A 920 -22.64 1.68 -18.10
N GLU A 921 -22.32 0.65 -17.32
CA GLU A 921 -22.63 -0.76 -17.63
C GLU A 921 -24.12 -1.11 -17.45
N GLY A 922 -24.95 -0.18 -16.96
CA GLY A 922 -26.39 -0.38 -16.80
C GLY A 922 -26.79 -1.12 -15.51
N LEU A 923 -25.86 -1.34 -14.58
CA LEU A 923 -26.12 -2.03 -13.32
C LEU A 923 -27.05 -1.21 -12.40
N THR A 924 -27.86 -1.87 -11.57
CA THR A 924 -28.71 -1.22 -10.55
C THR A 924 -27.90 -0.84 -9.29
N ASN A 925 -28.44 0.00 -8.40
CA ASN A 925 -27.75 0.35 -7.15
C ASN A 925 -27.45 -0.89 -6.29
N GLN A 926 -28.37 -1.85 -6.24
CA GLN A 926 -28.18 -3.13 -5.56
C GLN A 926 -27.03 -3.96 -6.16
N GLN A 927 -26.96 -4.07 -7.49
CA GLN A 927 -25.89 -4.82 -8.16
C GLN A 927 -24.52 -4.16 -8.00
N ILE A 928 -24.48 -2.82 -8.02
CA ILE A 928 -23.26 -2.06 -7.74
C ILE A 928 -22.83 -2.26 -6.28
N ALA A 929 -23.79 -2.28 -5.36
CA ALA A 929 -23.54 -2.47 -3.93
C ALA A 929 -22.92 -3.85 -3.64
N GLU A 930 -23.46 -4.90 -4.26
CA GLU A 930 -22.92 -6.27 -4.20
C GLU A 930 -21.51 -6.34 -4.80
N ARG A 931 -21.30 -5.73 -5.99
CA ARG A 931 -20.02 -5.77 -6.69
C ARG A 931 -18.91 -4.97 -5.99
N LEU A 932 -19.29 -3.91 -5.29
CA LEU A 932 -18.37 -3.04 -4.56
C LEU A 932 -18.29 -3.35 -3.06
N VAL A 933 -19.02 -4.36 -2.59
CA VAL A 933 -19.14 -4.79 -1.18
C VAL A 933 -19.44 -3.59 -0.25
N ILE A 934 -20.44 -2.79 -0.62
CA ILE A 934 -20.93 -1.64 0.15
C ILE A 934 -22.45 -1.67 0.23
N GLY A 935 -23.06 -0.90 1.13
CA GLY A 935 -24.52 -0.81 1.22
C GLY A 935 -25.17 -0.10 0.02
N GLU A 936 -26.37 -0.51 -0.37
CA GLU A 936 -27.13 0.08 -1.48
C GLU A 936 -27.36 1.59 -1.32
N ARG A 937 -27.64 2.05 -0.09
CA ARG A 937 -27.73 3.48 0.26
C ARG A 937 -26.43 4.26 0.01
N THR A 938 -25.29 3.59 0.15
CA THR A 938 -23.98 4.20 -0.11
C THR A 938 -23.79 4.41 -1.61
N VAL A 939 -24.20 3.44 -2.43
CA VAL A 939 -24.21 3.58 -3.89
C VAL A 939 -25.15 4.70 -4.33
N GLU A 940 -26.37 4.74 -3.78
CA GLU A 940 -27.34 5.79 -4.06
C GLU A 940 -26.76 7.18 -3.77
N SER A 941 -26.13 7.36 -2.60
CA SER A 941 -25.44 8.60 -2.23
C SER A 941 -24.27 8.94 -3.15
N HIS A 942 -23.54 7.93 -3.66
CA HIS A 942 -22.48 8.16 -4.64
C HIS A 942 -23.04 8.59 -5.99
N VAL A 943 -24.14 7.99 -6.46
CA VAL A 943 -24.79 8.35 -7.72
C VAL A 943 -25.37 9.76 -7.67
N GLU A 944 -25.99 10.17 -6.55
CA GLU A 944 -26.45 11.55 -6.34
C GLU A 944 -25.28 12.55 -6.35
N ARG A 945 -24.19 12.25 -5.65
CA ARG A 945 -22.98 13.10 -5.67
C ARG A 945 -22.35 13.17 -7.05
N ILE A 946 -22.34 12.08 -7.82
CA ILE A 946 -21.85 12.07 -9.21
C ILE A 946 -22.73 12.98 -10.07
N MET A 947 -24.06 12.89 -9.94
CA MET A 947 -25.01 13.76 -10.66
C MET A 947 -24.77 15.24 -10.32
N ASP A 948 -24.64 15.58 -9.05
CA ASP A 948 -24.37 16.95 -8.60
C ASP A 948 -23.03 17.49 -9.12
N LYS A 949 -21.97 16.67 -9.03
CA LYS A 949 -20.62 17.03 -9.47
C LYS A 949 -20.53 17.21 -10.98
N LEU A 950 -21.20 16.37 -11.74
CA LEU A 950 -21.24 16.43 -13.21
C LEU A 950 -22.32 17.37 -13.75
N SER A 951 -23.17 17.93 -12.88
CA SER A 951 -24.36 18.72 -13.24
C SER A 951 -25.27 17.96 -14.23
N ARG A 952 -25.61 16.72 -13.88
CA ARG A 952 -26.48 15.80 -14.64
C ARG A 952 -27.71 15.44 -13.83
N HIS A 953 -28.81 15.12 -14.50
CA HIS A 953 -30.10 14.90 -13.85
C HIS A 953 -30.58 13.44 -13.95
N SER A 954 -29.82 12.57 -14.61
CA SER A 954 -30.15 11.15 -14.73
C SER A 954 -28.93 10.24 -14.83
N ARG A 955 -29.11 8.96 -14.48
CA ARG A 955 -28.08 7.91 -14.68
C ARG A 955 -27.67 7.76 -16.14
N ALA A 956 -28.61 7.93 -17.07
CA ALA A 956 -28.34 7.87 -18.51
C ALA A 956 -27.40 9.00 -18.96
N GLU A 957 -27.52 10.19 -18.36
CA GLU A 957 -26.62 11.31 -18.62
C GLU A 957 -25.21 11.11 -18.04
N ILE A 958 -25.09 10.42 -16.90
CA ILE A 958 -23.79 10.00 -16.36
C ILE A 958 -23.11 9.05 -17.34
N ALA A 959 -23.82 8.02 -17.81
CA ALA A 959 -23.32 7.05 -18.78
C ALA A 959 -22.91 7.71 -20.11
N ALA A 960 -23.71 8.65 -20.60
CA ALA A 960 -23.40 9.41 -21.81
C ALA A 960 -22.17 10.31 -21.64
N TRP A 961 -22.01 10.95 -20.47
CA TRP A 961 -20.84 11.77 -20.15
C TRP A 961 -19.56 10.94 -20.06
N MET A 962 -19.60 9.79 -19.38
CA MET A 962 -18.48 8.85 -19.30
C MET A 962 -18.09 8.32 -20.69
N SER A 963 -19.08 7.97 -21.51
CA SER A 963 -18.87 7.50 -22.89
C SER A 963 -18.31 8.57 -23.85
N ALA A 964 -18.56 9.85 -23.57
CA ALA A 964 -17.98 10.98 -24.31
C ALA A 964 -16.58 11.35 -23.82
N ALA A 965 -16.30 11.13 -22.52
CA ALA A 965 -14.98 11.32 -21.94
C ALA A 965 -13.98 10.23 -22.39
N ALA A 966 -14.43 8.99 -22.61
CA ALA A 966 -13.60 7.89 -23.11
C ALA A 966 -13.20 8.01 -24.60
N ARG A 967 -13.81 8.93 -25.36
CA ARG A 967 -13.49 9.19 -26.79
C ARG A 967 -12.56 10.40 -26.99
N ARG A 968 -12.16 11.07 -25.92
CA ARG A 968 -11.21 12.18 -25.91
C ARG A 968 -9.93 11.73 -25.23
#